data_AF-A0A484ZN19-F1
#
_entry.id   AF-A0A484ZN19-F1
#
_cell.length_a   1.000
_cell.length_b   1.000
_cell.length_c   1.000
_cell.angle_alpha   90.00
_cell.angle_beta   90.00
_cell.angle_gamma   90.00
#
_symmetry.space_group_name_H-M   'P 1'
#
loop_
_entity.id
_entity.type
_entity.pdbx_description
1 polymer ?
#
loop_
_entity_poly.entity_id
_entity_poly.type
_entity_poly.pdbx_seq_one_letter_code
_entity_poly.pdbx_strand_id
1 'polypeptide(L)'
;MRDMKLLTPCECPTLNQSTALLTAVLTLSLIAGPQAAQAGCTRSGTDTYLCENTNTAGITISGTDIAVETVPGFSVNAPEMTAPALSLIGSGSMSYTDINASTLNAEGAYSLKTLNDTLATGLSAATVIKTNGTINNGIWVDNQSGADSTILVNISGVLSGGEDGNAAIYLNAFAEGDSSITLNTGAISSYAGIQSSNYSQSGTVNTDVTLAGDIHVDSTGVAINSSGNGDSTVVNFRSKNITAEFDGLDIYNSNASGYALTRIEVDGDIRTNTGTAANLGAYASDGASSLIFRANNIISGAYGLSINNYTQYGGALTDIALTGDITATSGIGMTLGSFSNEGDAKTSITLNNVTASDGGLYLNSDANMGDLLFNLDVSGNVDAESGYGMVMSSSAYQGDTKTSITLNNVTGLYGGLYLNTHVNMGDVLFNLDVSGNIDSKSGTGINLYSSVYEGDATTSFTLNNVTAFSDGLNVYINSQLGNALFHLDVSGDIESENGAGINLHGGTSEGNSVLTLKANNIRAGYRGLYINNYGYSGQVFSSATVTGDIISNMDEGVVIETTAYFGDATAIINANNVMSTVKGIRMDTYAETGLSTTDLTVTGQISGAEGIDLEGNADNGSAIIIADVNQVATDNNAVHISSYLFSGDTGLSTIDAITRGAIVSQQGYGIRIETNTAETYLTVAGLVHGGDGTAIGLYRLDNTQKSATLELQPGYVLEGITQALVNESNYFDPNTATLDLPNSHLVLGGVGQTEFDLTRIDNRDEAITEGDSNRITGFGTLVKTGNSVWTLTGTNTADGPTDSFLSAYVDSGILVLDNATLGLTGSVARLTTTPALAAVETNTLTVADGAALSSIGSSTVIGNVTSAGGAFTV
;
A
#
# COMPACT_ATOMS: atom_id res chain seq x y z
N MET A 1 64.08 60.34 -71.24
CA MET A 1 64.65 60.71 -72.56
C MET A 1 65.97 61.41 -72.29
N ARG A 2 67.10 60.82 -72.68
CA ARG A 2 68.50 61.30 -72.46
C ARG A 2 68.97 61.46 -71.01
N ASP A 3 70.28 61.44 -70.72
CA ASP A 3 71.30 60.45 -71.12
C ASP A 3 72.59 60.61 -70.29
N MET A 4 73.26 59.49 -70.03
CA MET A 4 74.71 59.28 -69.92
C MET A 4 75.69 60.28 -69.23
N LYS A 5 76.43 59.68 -68.28
CA LYS A 5 77.91 59.53 -68.21
C LYS A 5 78.78 60.39 -67.27
N LEU A 6 79.18 59.78 -66.15
CA LEU A 6 80.52 59.16 -65.94
C LEU A 6 81.75 59.86 -66.57
N LEU A 7 82.75 60.24 -65.75
CA LEU A 7 83.99 59.44 -65.57
C LEU A 7 84.95 59.95 -64.46
N THR A 8 85.79 59.02 -64.01
CA THR A 8 86.92 59.03 -63.04
C THR A 8 88.22 59.59 -63.68
N PRO A 9 89.51 59.32 -63.29
CA PRO A 9 90.16 58.59 -62.16
C PRO A 9 91.25 59.47 -61.44
N CYS A 10 92.36 59.04 -60.78
CA CYS A 10 93.03 57.76 -60.49
C CYS A 10 93.99 57.87 -59.25
N GLU A 11 94.66 56.75 -58.89
CA GLU A 11 96.03 56.60 -58.29
C GLU A 11 96.42 57.30 -56.96
N CYS A 12 97.24 56.78 -56.01
CA CYS A 12 97.91 55.50 -55.61
C CYS A 12 99.17 55.91 -54.75
N PRO A 13 99.95 55.04 -54.04
CA PRO A 13 99.76 53.63 -53.63
C PRO A 13 100.19 53.24 -52.16
N THR A 14 99.73 52.06 -51.70
CA THR A 14 100.36 51.02 -50.81
C THR A 14 101.38 51.32 -49.68
N LEU A 15 101.17 50.73 -48.47
CA LEU A 15 101.81 49.46 -48.01
C LEU A 15 101.18 48.90 -46.70
N ASN A 16 101.42 47.61 -46.39
CA ASN A 16 100.87 46.82 -45.26
C ASN A 16 101.58 47.03 -43.91
N GLN A 17 100.86 47.04 -42.78
CA GLN A 17 100.83 45.91 -41.80
C GLN A 17 99.85 46.10 -40.60
N SER A 18 99.13 45.01 -40.30
CA SER A 18 98.53 44.60 -39.00
C SER A 18 97.58 45.51 -38.17
N THR A 19 96.33 45.01 -38.07
CA THR A 19 95.44 44.92 -36.89
C THR A 19 94.73 46.15 -36.27
N ALA A 20 93.39 46.03 -36.27
CA ALA A 20 92.44 46.17 -35.13
C ALA A 20 91.59 47.46 -34.94
N LEU A 21 90.27 47.24 -35.08
CA LEU A 21 89.07 47.94 -34.56
C LEU A 21 88.91 49.46 -34.81
N LEU A 22 87.92 49.93 -35.59
CA LEU A 22 86.43 49.82 -35.56
C LEU A 22 85.70 50.96 -34.81
N THR A 23 85.48 52.05 -35.57
CA THR A 23 84.17 52.70 -35.89
C THR A 23 83.12 53.02 -34.81
N ALA A 24 83.22 54.24 -34.32
CA ALA A 24 82.22 55.33 -34.38
C ALA A 24 80.71 55.03 -34.50
N VAL A 25 79.99 55.58 -33.52
CA VAL A 25 78.54 55.85 -33.49
C VAL A 25 78.17 57.00 -34.43
N LEU A 26 77.02 56.93 -35.10
CA LEU A 26 76.21 58.12 -35.39
C LEU A 26 74.72 57.75 -35.34
N THR A 27 73.99 58.32 -34.37
CA THR A 27 72.53 58.16 -34.24
C THR A 27 71.80 59.04 -35.25
N LEU A 28 70.99 58.44 -36.12
CA LEU A 28 70.01 59.14 -36.93
C LEU A 28 68.62 58.60 -36.59
N SER A 29 67.72 59.49 -36.17
CA SER A 29 66.34 59.15 -35.79
C SER A 29 65.51 58.80 -37.03
N LEU A 30 65.34 57.50 -37.27
CA LEU A 30 64.28 57.00 -38.15
C LEU A 30 62.95 57.08 -37.41
N ILE A 31 62.05 57.91 -37.93
CA ILE A 31 60.62 57.79 -37.65
C ILE A 31 60.16 56.52 -38.35
N ALA A 32 60.28 55.38 -37.66
CA ALA A 32 59.40 54.27 -37.95
C ALA A 32 57.99 54.72 -37.55
N GLY A 33 57.10 54.91 -38.54
CA GLY A 33 55.68 54.76 -38.26
C GLY A 33 55.44 53.37 -37.67
N PRO A 34 54.34 53.13 -36.93
CA PRO A 34 54.06 51.81 -36.42
C PRO A 34 54.03 50.84 -37.60
N GLN A 35 55.05 49.98 -37.71
CA GLN A 35 54.88 48.74 -38.44
C GLN A 35 53.73 48.06 -37.73
N ALA A 36 52.63 47.82 -38.44
CA ALA A 36 51.64 46.89 -37.98
C ALA A 36 52.38 45.56 -37.77
N ALA A 37 52.65 45.23 -36.50
CA ALA A 37 53.05 43.88 -36.16
C ALA A 37 51.96 42.98 -36.75
N GLN A 38 52.35 41.96 -37.51
CA GLN A 38 51.40 40.98 -38.01
C GLN A 38 50.87 40.23 -36.79
N ALA A 39 49.74 40.71 -36.26
CA ALA A 39 49.05 40.10 -35.14
C ALA A 39 48.58 38.71 -35.59
N GLY A 40 48.91 37.71 -34.78
CA GLY A 40 48.72 36.30 -35.09
C GLY A 40 49.67 35.44 -34.27
N CYS A 41 49.31 34.17 -34.09
CA CYS A 41 50.12 33.24 -33.31
C CYS A 41 51.37 32.83 -34.11
N THR A 42 52.54 33.16 -33.58
CA THR A 42 53.83 32.89 -34.24
C THR A 42 54.41 31.57 -33.76
N ARG A 43 54.94 30.76 -34.68
CA ARG A 43 55.56 29.47 -34.35
C ARG A 43 56.90 29.71 -33.63
N SER A 44 56.95 29.42 -32.34
CA SER A 44 58.09 29.67 -31.44
C SER A 44 58.98 28.44 -31.23
N GLY A 45 58.46 27.24 -31.50
CA GLY A 45 59.19 25.97 -31.42
C GLY A 45 58.84 25.02 -32.58
N THR A 46 59.16 23.73 -32.45
CA THR A 46 58.73 22.74 -33.45
C THR A 46 57.21 22.72 -33.53
N ASP A 47 56.51 22.59 -32.40
CA ASP A 47 55.04 22.44 -32.38
C ASP A 47 54.36 23.52 -31.53
N THR A 48 55.15 24.46 -30.99
CA THR A 48 54.70 25.55 -30.11
C THR A 48 54.39 26.83 -30.90
N TYR A 49 53.28 27.47 -30.55
CA TYR A 49 52.80 28.74 -31.11
C TYR A 49 52.55 29.74 -29.98
N LEU A 50 53.16 30.93 -30.08
CA LEU A 50 52.98 32.03 -29.14
C LEU A 50 51.99 33.04 -29.72
N CYS A 51 50.84 33.20 -29.08
CA CYS A 51 49.76 34.09 -29.48
C CYS A 51 49.88 35.45 -28.77
N GLU A 52 49.96 36.53 -29.56
CA GLU A 52 50.21 37.89 -29.07
C GLU A 52 49.26 38.93 -29.70
N ASN A 53 49.14 40.08 -29.02
CA ASN A 53 48.39 41.27 -29.44
C ASN A 53 46.85 41.09 -29.56
N THR A 54 46.15 42.19 -29.78
CA THR A 54 44.72 42.19 -30.13
C THR A 54 44.54 41.90 -31.62
N ASN A 55 43.71 40.89 -31.93
CA ASN A 55 43.39 40.42 -33.26
C ASN A 55 41.90 40.67 -33.57
N THR A 56 41.59 41.09 -34.79
CA THR A 56 40.21 41.42 -35.24
C THR A 56 39.65 40.42 -36.26
N ALA A 57 40.29 39.26 -36.40
CA ALA A 57 39.91 38.18 -37.30
C ALA A 57 40.24 36.84 -36.62
N GLY A 58 39.48 35.79 -36.95
CA GLY A 58 39.71 34.45 -36.42
C GLY A 58 41.07 33.88 -36.85
N ILE A 59 41.70 33.13 -35.95
CA ILE A 59 43.01 32.51 -36.16
C ILE A 59 42.83 31.00 -36.35
N THR A 60 43.36 30.44 -37.44
CA THR A 60 43.42 28.98 -37.64
C THR A 60 44.86 28.50 -37.62
N ILE A 61 45.16 27.50 -36.79
CA ILE A 61 46.45 26.82 -36.69
C ILE A 61 46.25 25.36 -37.12
N SER A 62 47.20 24.84 -37.91
CA SER A 62 47.16 23.45 -38.35
C SER A 62 48.55 22.80 -38.30
N GLY A 63 48.61 21.56 -37.81
CA GLY A 63 49.84 20.79 -37.60
C GLY A 63 49.52 19.41 -37.01
N THR A 64 50.48 18.49 -36.92
CA THR A 64 50.25 17.18 -36.29
C THR A 64 50.07 17.36 -34.78
N ASP A 65 51.11 17.90 -34.12
CA ASP A 65 51.06 18.37 -32.75
C ASP A 65 50.93 19.91 -32.74
N ILE A 66 50.23 20.46 -31.74
CA ILE A 66 49.98 21.90 -31.59
C ILE A 66 50.02 22.26 -30.09
N ALA A 67 50.90 23.17 -29.69
CA ALA A 67 50.90 23.74 -28.34
C ALA A 67 50.77 25.26 -28.42
N VAL A 68 49.65 25.81 -27.98
CA VAL A 68 49.40 27.26 -27.98
C VAL A 68 49.60 27.84 -26.58
N GLU A 69 50.42 28.87 -26.48
CA GLU A 69 50.62 29.69 -25.30
C GLU A 69 50.27 31.16 -25.61
N THR A 70 49.67 31.86 -24.65
CA THR A 70 49.34 33.29 -24.77
C THR A 70 50.40 34.18 -24.09
N VAL A 71 50.46 35.46 -24.47
CA VAL A 71 51.17 36.51 -23.71
C VAL A 71 50.19 37.56 -23.16
N PRO A 72 50.58 38.35 -22.14
CA PRO A 72 49.77 39.47 -21.67
C PRO A 72 49.32 40.41 -22.79
N GLY A 73 48.01 40.65 -22.87
CA GLY A 73 47.40 41.50 -23.90
C GLY A 73 47.04 40.78 -25.21
N PHE A 74 47.16 39.45 -25.28
CA PHE A 74 46.53 38.68 -26.36
C PHE A 74 45.01 38.71 -26.24
N SER A 75 44.33 38.91 -27.37
CA SER A 75 42.88 38.75 -27.50
C SER A 75 42.49 38.53 -28.96
N VAL A 76 41.38 37.85 -29.20
CA VAL A 76 40.75 37.77 -30.53
C VAL A 76 39.30 38.22 -30.44
N ASN A 77 38.91 39.13 -31.33
CA ASN A 77 37.54 39.54 -31.55
C ASN A 77 37.18 39.35 -33.03
N ALA A 78 36.54 38.24 -33.36
CA ALA A 78 36.18 37.86 -34.73
C ALA A 78 34.70 38.20 -35.01
N PRO A 79 34.40 39.25 -35.79
CA PRO A 79 33.02 39.67 -36.11
C PRO A 79 32.40 38.89 -37.30
N GLU A 80 32.96 37.73 -37.65
CA GLU A 80 32.46 36.90 -38.76
C GLU A 80 31.60 35.78 -38.20
N MET A 81 30.27 35.82 -38.44
CA MET A 81 29.27 34.87 -37.93
C MET A 81 29.57 33.37 -38.15
N THR A 82 30.53 33.03 -39.02
CA THR A 82 30.87 31.64 -39.40
C THR A 82 32.26 31.19 -38.98
N ALA A 83 33.09 32.07 -38.39
CA ALA A 83 34.49 31.78 -38.12
C ALA A 83 34.79 31.79 -36.61
N PRO A 84 35.39 30.72 -36.04
CA PRO A 84 35.79 30.70 -34.64
C PRO A 84 36.90 31.73 -34.37
N ALA A 85 37.00 32.23 -33.14
CA ALA A 85 38.06 33.18 -32.77
C ALA A 85 39.44 32.50 -32.79
N LEU A 86 39.52 31.26 -32.30
CA LEU A 86 40.69 30.39 -32.44
C LEU A 86 40.26 28.98 -32.87
N SER A 87 40.87 28.47 -33.93
CA SER A 87 40.68 27.11 -34.48
C SER A 87 42.00 26.35 -34.48
N LEU A 88 42.05 25.20 -33.82
CA LEU A 88 43.18 24.26 -33.86
C LEU A 88 42.76 23.02 -34.64
N ILE A 89 43.54 22.62 -35.64
CA ILE A 89 43.24 21.47 -36.50
C ILE A 89 44.48 20.57 -36.57
N GLY A 90 44.43 19.40 -35.94
CA GLY A 90 45.57 18.50 -35.86
C GLY A 90 45.25 17.01 -35.83
N SER A 91 46.30 16.23 -35.56
CA SER A 91 46.31 14.77 -35.68
C SER A 91 47.34 14.15 -34.72
N GLY A 92 47.24 14.52 -33.45
CA GLY A 92 48.21 14.17 -32.42
C GLY A 92 47.88 14.82 -31.06
N SER A 93 48.88 15.47 -30.45
CA SER A 93 48.73 16.21 -29.19
C SER A 93 48.46 17.69 -29.43
N MET A 94 47.28 18.15 -29.03
CA MET A 94 46.88 19.56 -29.08
C MET A 94 46.74 20.15 -27.67
N SER A 95 47.14 21.41 -27.51
CA SER A 95 46.90 22.16 -26.28
C SER A 95 46.73 23.67 -26.50
N TYR A 96 45.91 24.27 -25.64
CA TYR A 96 45.75 25.72 -25.49
C TYR A 96 45.91 26.07 -24.01
N THR A 97 46.97 26.81 -23.68
CA THR A 97 47.25 27.28 -22.32
C THR A 97 47.25 28.80 -22.27
N ASP A 98 46.25 29.36 -21.59
CA ASP A 98 46.13 30.78 -21.29
C ASP A 98 46.15 31.00 -19.77
N ILE A 99 47.16 31.74 -19.32
CA ILE A 99 47.30 32.21 -17.93
C ILE A 99 47.18 33.74 -17.85
N ASN A 100 46.93 34.42 -18.97
CA ASN A 100 47.01 35.87 -19.12
C ASN A 100 45.63 36.54 -19.21
N ALA A 101 44.56 35.80 -18.93
CA ALA A 101 43.17 36.23 -19.01
C ALA A 101 42.78 36.78 -20.39
N SER A 102 43.14 36.06 -21.45
CA SER A 102 42.91 36.45 -22.84
C SER A 102 41.42 36.37 -23.20
N THR A 103 40.91 37.32 -23.99
CA THR A 103 39.53 37.26 -24.50
C THR A 103 39.49 36.59 -25.87
N LEU A 104 38.67 35.54 -26.01
CA LEU A 104 38.28 34.96 -27.30
C LEU A 104 36.79 35.23 -27.52
N ASN A 105 36.49 36.03 -28.53
CA ASN A 105 35.13 36.39 -28.95
C ASN A 105 34.91 36.08 -30.43
N ALA A 106 33.82 35.40 -30.74
CA ALA A 106 33.31 35.16 -32.09
C ALA A 106 31.79 35.34 -32.13
N GLU A 107 31.31 36.09 -33.11
CA GLU A 107 29.88 36.14 -33.43
C GLU A 107 29.49 34.81 -34.11
N GLY A 108 28.35 34.20 -33.75
CA GLY A 108 27.80 32.97 -34.33
C GLY A 108 28.56 31.66 -34.14
N ALA A 109 29.88 31.63 -34.34
CA ALA A 109 30.71 30.43 -34.24
C ALA A 109 31.33 30.25 -32.85
N TYR A 110 31.70 29.00 -32.52
CA TYR A 110 32.40 28.68 -31.28
C TYR A 110 33.68 29.51 -31.10
N SER A 111 33.86 30.14 -29.93
CA SER A 111 35.01 31.03 -29.70
C SER A 111 36.35 30.30 -29.69
N LEU A 112 36.39 29.08 -29.14
CA LEU A 112 37.51 28.15 -29.29
C LEU A 112 37.02 26.85 -29.94
N LYS A 113 37.63 26.46 -31.06
CA LYS A 113 37.33 25.23 -31.78
C LYS A 113 38.58 24.36 -31.91
N THR A 114 38.49 23.07 -31.62
CA THR A 114 39.59 22.12 -31.81
C THR A 114 39.12 20.85 -32.52
N LEU A 115 39.78 20.49 -33.61
CA LEU A 115 39.60 19.28 -34.41
C LEU A 115 40.85 18.40 -34.27
N ASN A 116 40.74 17.20 -33.70
CA ASN A 116 41.83 16.22 -33.62
C ASN A 116 41.40 14.92 -34.30
N ASP A 117 42.05 14.54 -35.40
CA ASP A 117 41.77 13.28 -36.10
C ASP A 117 43.05 12.45 -36.26
N THR A 118 43.11 11.34 -35.52
CA THR A 118 44.17 10.34 -35.60
C THR A 118 43.66 8.97 -36.08
N LEU A 119 42.42 8.87 -36.58
CA LEU A 119 41.87 7.61 -37.10
C LEU A 119 42.74 7.04 -38.22
N ALA A 120 43.15 7.89 -39.17
CA ALA A 120 43.97 7.49 -40.30
C ALA A 120 45.42 7.14 -39.92
N THR A 121 45.90 7.56 -38.75
CA THR A 121 47.27 7.32 -38.28
C THR A 121 47.37 6.18 -37.26
N GLY A 122 46.26 5.77 -36.64
CA GLY A 122 46.25 4.76 -35.57
C GLY A 122 46.96 5.22 -34.29
N LEU A 123 47.01 6.53 -34.06
CA LEU A 123 47.65 7.15 -32.89
C LEU A 123 46.61 7.65 -31.90
N SER A 124 47.03 7.92 -30.66
CA SER A 124 46.15 8.52 -29.64
C SER A 124 45.92 10.02 -29.92
N ALA A 125 44.71 10.51 -29.68
CA ALA A 125 44.35 11.93 -29.80
C ALA A 125 44.24 12.57 -28.42
N ALA A 126 45.05 13.59 -28.15
CA ALA A 126 45.04 14.31 -26.87
C ALA A 126 44.76 15.79 -27.08
N THR A 127 43.79 16.35 -26.36
CA THR A 127 43.41 17.77 -26.43
C THR A 127 43.31 18.35 -25.02
N VAL A 128 44.19 19.32 -24.69
CA VAL A 128 44.28 19.92 -23.35
C VAL A 128 44.05 21.44 -23.42
N ILE A 129 42.93 21.89 -22.86
CA ILE A 129 42.56 23.30 -22.76
C ILE A 129 42.69 23.74 -21.29
N LYS A 130 43.45 24.80 -21.04
CA LYS A 130 43.62 25.42 -19.73
C LYS A 130 43.53 26.94 -19.91
N THR A 131 42.51 27.57 -19.35
CA THR A 131 42.31 29.02 -19.53
C THR A 131 41.80 29.71 -18.26
N ASN A 132 42.33 30.89 -17.97
CA ASN A 132 41.74 31.88 -17.07
C ASN A 132 41.13 33.09 -17.83
N GLY A 133 41.06 32.99 -19.15
CA GLY A 133 40.50 33.99 -20.05
C GLY A 133 38.98 33.96 -20.18
N THR A 134 38.48 34.86 -21.01
CA THR A 134 37.05 35.04 -21.28
C THR A 134 36.72 34.41 -22.63
N ILE A 135 35.80 33.44 -22.64
CA ILE A 135 35.33 32.72 -23.82
C ILE A 135 33.85 33.07 -24.03
N ASN A 136 33.54 33.91 -25.01
CA ASN A 136 32.20 34.51 -25.13
C ASN A 136 31.13 33.64 -25.80
N ASN A 137 31.54 32.81 -26.78
CA ASN A 137 30.64 31.95 -27.55
C ASN A 137 31.13 30.49 -27.48
N GLY A 138 31.41 30.02 -26.27
CA GLY A 138 31.67 28.62 -25.96
C GLY A 138 32.96 27.99 -26.52
N ILE A 139 33.13 26.71 -26.19
CA ILE A 139 34.23 25.84 -26.62
C ILE A 139 33.67 24.60 -27.33
N TRP A 140 34.28 24.23 -28.45
CA TRP A 140 33.98 23.01 -29.20
C TRP A 140 35.24 22.16 -29.35
N VAL A 141 35.20 20.92 -28.87
CA VAL A 141 36.27 19.92 -28.99
C VAL A 141 35.72 18.69 -29.68
N ASP A 142 36.40 18.23 -30.74
CA ASP A 142 36.16 16.95 -31.39
C ASP A 142 37.48 16.19 -31.51
N ASN A 143 37.58 15.05 -30.82
CA ASN A 143 38.66 14.09 -30.90
C ASN A 143 38.15 12.78 -31.54
N GLN A 144 38.72 12.40 -32.67
CA GLN A 144 38.49 11.11 -33.32
C GLN A 144 39.80 10.31 -33.32
N SER A 145 39.89 9.30 -32.45
CA SER A 145 41.14 8.59 -32.18
C SER A 145 41.19 7.17 -32.75
N GLY A 146 42.28 6.85 -33.43
CA GLY A 146 42.62 5.48 -33.85
C GLY A 146 43.31 4.63 -32.77
N ALA A 147 43.53 5.20 -31.58
CA ALA A 147 43.93 4.49 -30.36
C ALA A 147 43.15 5.11 -29.19
N ASP A 148 43.81 5.66 -28.17
CA ASP A 148 43.16 6.27 -27.01
C ASP A 148 42.79 7.75 -27.25
N SER A 149 41.73 8.24 -26.62
CA SER A 149 41.32 9.65 -26.66
C SER A 149 41.36 10.29 -25.28
N THR A 150 41.89 11.51 -25.20
CA THR A 150 41.88 12.34 -23.98
C THR A 150 41.47 13.78 -24.30
N ILE A 151 40.41 14.24 -23.65
CA ILE A 151 39.99 15.64 -23.61
C ILE A 151 40.10 16.11 -22.16
N LEU A 152 40.91 17.14 -21.90
CA LEU A 152 41.02 17.79 -20.60
C LEU A 152 40.76 19.29 -20.74
N VAL A 153 39.64 19.77 -20.21
CA VAL A 153 39.24 21.19 -20.26
C VAL A 153 39.19 21.75 -18.83
N ASN A 154 40.01 22.76 -18.54
CA ASN A 154 40.01 23.48 -17.27
C ASN A 154 39.81 24.97 -17.52
N ILE A 155 38.70 25.52 -17.04
CA ILE A 155 38.30 26.91 -17.22
C ILE A 155 38.16 27.55 -15.84
N SER A 156 38.92 28.61 -15.61
CA SER A 156 38.88 29.41 -14.37
C SER A 156 38.51 30.88 -14.60
N GLY A 157 38.36 31.27 -15.88
CA GLY A 157 37.85 32.57 -16.28
C GLY A 157 36.35 32.54 -16.58
N VAL A 158 35.89 33.47 -17.41
CA VAL A 158 34.46 33.61 -17.75
C VAL A 158 34.14 32.77 -18.98
N LEU A 159 33.04 32.01 -18.92
CA LEU A 159 32.51 31.24 -20.03
C LEU A 159 31.04 31.60 -20.26
N SER A 160 30.71 31.96 -21.50
CA SER A 160 29.33 32.05 -21.99
C SER A 160 29.19 31.34 -23.33
N GLY A 161 27.95 31.00 -23.69
CA GLY A 161 27.57 30.53 -25.02
C GLY A 161 26.79 31.62 -25.75
N GLY A 162 26.88 31.66 -27.08
CA GLY A 162 26.29 32.72 -27.89
C GLY A 162 24.77 32.63 -28.09
N GLU A 163 24.20 33.71 -28.61
CA GLU A 163 22.77 33.90 -28.87
C GLU A 163 22.22 32.96 -29.98
N ASP A 164 23.09 32.38 -30.81
CA ASP A 164 22.75 31.53 -31.97
C ASP A 164 22.51 30.04 -31.63
N GLY A 165 22.36 29.70 -30.35
CA GLY A 165 21.97 28.35 -29.91
C GLY A 165 23.11 27.38 -29.59
N ASN A 166 24.37 27.83 -29.62
CA ASN A 166 25.52 27.01 -29.24
C ASN A 166 25.50 26.64 -27.74
N ALA A 167 25.99 25.44 -27.43
CA ALA A 167 26.33 25.09 -26.05
C ALA A 167 27.52 25.94 -25.56
N ALA A 168 27.59 26.25 -24.27
CA ALA A 168 28.80 26.84 -23.68
C ALA A 168 30.00 25.89 -23.83
N ILE A 169 29.75 24.57 -23.75
CA ILE A 169 30.78 23.55 -23.96
C ILE A 169 30.19 22.41 -24.78
N TYR A 170 30.83 22.08 -25.89
CA TYR A 170 30.60 20.87 -26.69
C TYR A 170 31.88 20.02 -26.70
N LEU A 171 31.81 18.79 -26.21
CA LEU A 171 32.92 17.83 -26.19
C LEU A 171 32.49 16.55 -26.90
N ASN A 172 33.20 16.14 -27.94
CA ASN A 172 33.03 14.87 -28.62
C ASN A 172 34.35 14.08 -28.59
N ALA A 173 34.31 12.86 -28.05
CA ALA A 173 35.44 11.95 -28.05
C ALA A 173 35.02 10.58 -28.62
N PHE A 174 35.77 10.11 -29.60
CA PHE A 174 35.73 8.75 -30.12
C PHE A 174 37.12 8.12 -29.96
N ALA A 175 37.19 6.87 -29.51
CA ALA A 175 38.42 6.09 -29.44
C ALA A 175 38.20 4.63 -29.87
N GLU A 176 39.20 4.05 -30.52
CA GLU A 176 39.31 2.58 -30.64
C GLU A 176 39.67 1.95 -29.28
N GLY A 177 40.61 2.57 -28.56
CA GLY A 177 41.05 2.24 -27.19
C GLY A 177 40.29 3.03 -26.12
N ASP A 178 40.97 3.41 -25.04
CA ASP A 178 40.33 4.14 -23.92
C ASP A 178 39.87 5.55 -24.34
N SER A 179 38.72 6.03 -23.85
CA SER A 179 38.21 7.38 -24.14
C SER A 179 37.88 8.17 -22.88
N SER A 180 38.55 9.30 -22.68
CA SER A 180 38.46 10.11 -21.47
C SER A 180 38.09 11.56 -21.76
N ILE A 181 37.09 12.06 -21.05
CA ILE A 181 36.70 13.47 -21.01
C ILE A 181 36.75 13.93 -19.55
N THR A 182 37.52 14.99 -19.28
CA THR A 182 37.55 15.67 -17.98
C THR A 182 37.29 17.15 -18.17
N LEU A 183 36.25 17.66 -17.52
CA LEU A 183 35.85 19.06 -17.55
C LEU A 183 35.80 19.64 -16.13
N ASN A 184 36.60 20.68 -15.89
CA ASN A 184 36.50 21.52 -14.70
C ASN A 184 36.19 22.96 -15.13
N THR A 185 35.11 23.55 -14.63
CA THR A 185 34.74 24.94 -14.97
C THR A 185 34.11 25.69 -13.79
N GLY A 186 33.96 27.01 -13.93
CA GLY A 186 33.23 27.89 -13.01
C GLY A 186 31.71 27.78 -13.19
N ALA A 187 31.03 28.90 -13.07
CA ALA A 187 29.61 29.01 -13.45
C ALA A 187 29.45 29.09 -14.98
N ILE A 188 28.28 28.66 -15.48
CA ILE A 188 27.89 28.73 -16.90
C ILE A 188 26.64 29.60 -17.03
N SER A 189 26.70 30.59 -17.93
CA SER A 189 25.55 31.39 -18.37
C SER A 189 25.52 31.43 -19.89
N SER A 190 24.50 30.83 -20.50
CA SER A 190 24.46 30.59 -21.96
C SER A 190 23.07 30.20 -22.43
N TYR A 191 22.85 30.12 -23.76
CA TYR A 191 21.62 29.53 -24.29
C TYR A 191 21.48 28.04 -23.91
N ALA A 192 22.52 27.24 -24.14
CA ALA A 192 22.59 25.83 -23.72
C ALA A 192 23.90 25.58 -22.95
N GLY A 193 23.90 24.65 -21.99
CA GLY A 193 25.03 24.48 -21.07
C GLY A 193 26.13 23.57 -21.60
N ILE A 194 26.15 22.31 -21.16
CA ILE A 194 27.16 21.32 -21.52
C ILE A 194 26.55 20.27 -22.44
N GLN A 195 27.23 19.94 -23.54
CA GLN A 195 26.97 18.78 -24.39
C GLN A 195 28.23 17.92 -24.46
N SER A 196 28.14 16.65 -24.07
CA SER A 196 29.28 15.73 -24.04
C SER A 196 28.92 14.38 -24.64
N SER A 197 29.63 13.97 -25.69
CA SER A 197 29.54 12.65 -26.30
C SER A 197 30.89 11.93 -26.13
N ASN A 198 30.89 10.76 -25.53
CA ASN A 198 32.11 9.99 -25.27
C ASN A 198 31.93 8.52 -25.66
N TYR A 199 32.77 8.01 -26.56
CA TYR A 199 32.66 6.65 -27.08
C TYR A 199 34.00 5.91 -27.13
N SER A 200 33.97 4.62 -26.73
CA SER A 200 35.08 3.68 -26.90
C SER A 200 34.65 2.39 -27.58
N GLN A 201 35.42 1.94 -28.57
CA GLN A 201 35.15 0.70 -29.30
C GLN A 201 35.63 -0.57 -28.58
N SER A 202 36.65 -0.48 -27.71
CA SER A 202 37.21 -1.66 -27.02
C SER A 202 37.82 -1.41 -25.63
N GLY A 203 37.87 -0.16 -25.16
CA GLY A 203 38.44 0.23 -23.88
C GLY A 203 37.41 0.77 -22.89
N THR A 204 37.89 1.48 -21.88
CA THR A 204 37.07 2.17 -20.87
C THR A 204 36.67 3.56 -21.35
N VAL A 205 35.41 3.95 -21.08
CA VAL A 205 34.91 5.31 -21.24
C VAL A 205 34.85 5.98 -19.86
N ASN A 206 35.45 7.16 -19.71
CA ASN A 206 35.30 7.97 -18.50
C ASN A 206 34.95 9.42 -18.84
N THR A 207 33.85 9.91 -18.28
CA THR A 207 33.36 11.29 -18.41
C THR A 207 33.24 11.91 -17.01
N ASP A 208 34.25 12.69 -16.61
CA ASP A 208 34.33 13.40 -15.33
C ASP A 208 34.03 14.90 -15.52
N VAL A 209 32.90 15.37 -15.00
CA VAL A 209 32.46 16.78 -15.11
C VAL A 209 32.29 17.38 -13.71
N THR A 210 32.98 18.47 -13.42
CA THR A 210 32.88 19.20 -12.15
C THR A 210 32.76 20.71 -12.38
N LEU A 211 31.70 21.30 -11.85
CA LEU A 211 31.46 22.74 -11.84
C LEU A 211 31.59 23.31 -10.44
N ALA A 212 32.38 24.37 -10.29
CA ALA A 212 32.53 25.09 -9.03
C ALA A 212 31.40 26.10 -8.77
N GLY A 213 30.58 26.40 -9.77
CA GLY A 213 29.45 27.33 -9.71
C GLY A 213 28.17 26.76 -10.31
N ASP A 214 27.21 27.64 -10.55
CA ASP A 214 25.87 27.31 -11.06
C ASP A 214 25.82 27.21 -12.59
N ILE A 215 24.83 26.48 -13.09
CA ILE A 215 24.42 26.47 -14.51
C ILE A 215 23.11 27.24 -14.63
N HIS A 216 23.08 28.29 -15.47
CA HIS A 216 21.86 29.04 -15.77
C HIS A 216 21.72 29.22 -17.28
N VAL A 217 20.70 28.58 -17.87
CA VAL A 217 20.53 28.50 -19.33
C VAL A 217 19.08 28.58 -19.80
N ASP A 218 18.89 29.03 -21.04
CA ASP A 218 17.58 29.20 -21.70
C ASP A 218 17.11 27.94 -22.48
N SER A 219 17.84 26.83 -22.35
CA SER A 219 17.60 25.57 -23.08
C SER A 219 17.88 24.37 -22.16
N THR A 220 18.58 23.32 -22.64
CA THR A 220 19.06 22.19 -21.82
C THR A 220 20.31 22.56 -21.02
N GLY A 221 20.31 22.23 -19.72
CA GLY A 221 21.43 22.44 -18.79
C GLY A 221 22.64 21.57 -19.11
N VAL A 222 22.48 20.25 -19.05
CA VAL A 222 23.55 19.29 -19.29
C VAL A 222 23.02 18.10 -20.07
N ALA A 223 23.65 17.80 -21.22
CA ALA A 223 23.44 16.57 -21.98
C ALA A 223 24.75 15.76 -22.00
N ILE A 224 24.74 14.53 -21.46
CA ILE A 224 25.90 13.61 -21.50
C ILE A 224 25.46 12.28 -22.09
N ASN A 225 26.14 11.85 -23.14
CA ASN A 225 26.02 10.51 -23.71
C ASN A 225 27.38 9.82 -23.65
N SER A 226 27.52 8.80 -22.81
CA SER A 226 28.72 7.97 -22.74
C SER A 226 28.36 6.54 -23.12
N SER A 227 29.04 5.97 -24.12
CA SER A 227 28.72 4.63 -24.64
C SER A 227 29.97 3.84 -25.00
N GLY A 228 30.02 2.55 -24.70
CA GLY A 228 31.23 1.75 -24.97
C GLY A 228 30.99 0.25 -25.14
N ASN A 229 31.91 -0.40 -25.86
CA ASN A 229 31.91 -1.86 -26.05
C ASN A 229 33.13 -2.56 -25.39
N GLY A 230 33.87 -1.85 -24.52
CA GLY A 230 34.96 -2.40 -23.72
C GLY A 230 34.60 -2.53 -22.24
N ASP A 231 35.62 -2.52 -21.36
CA ASP A 231 35.52 -2.93 -19.95
C ASP A 231 34.48 -2.19 -19.09
N SER A 232 34.33 -0.87 -19.25
CA SER A 232 33.34 -0.08 -18.49
C SER A 232 33.06 1.30 -19.07
N THR A 233 31.91 1.88 -18.76
CA THR A 233 31.58 3.29 -18.99
C THR A 233 31.22 3.99 -17.69
N VAL A 234 31.94 5.07 -17.38
CA VAL A 234 31.85 5.81 -16.12
C VAL A 234 31.44 7.26 -16.40
N VAL A 235 30.43 7.74 -15.70
CA VAL A 235 29.99 9.14 -15.72
C VAL A 235 29.95 9.67 -14.29
N ASN A 236 30.78 10.67 -13.98
CA ASN A 236 30.70 11.44 -12.74
C ASN A 236 30.34 12.89 -13.06
N PHE A 237 29.24 13.39 -12.52
CA PHE A 237 28.82 14.77 -12.67
C PHE A 237 28.67 15.46 -11.30
N ARG A 238 29.26 16.66 -11.17
CA ARG A 238 29.16 17.51 -9.97
C ARG A 238 28.87 18.97 -10.31
N SER A 239 27.91 19.59 -9.63
CA SER A 239 27.60 21.02 -9.78
C SER A 239 26.99 21.65 -8.52
N LYS A 240 26.78 22.97 -8.54
CA LYS A 240 26.06 23.70 -7.48
C LYS A 240 24.55 23.70 -7.70
N ASN A 241 24.01 24.68 -8.40
CA ASN A 241 22.61 24.71 -8.83
C ASN A 241 22.50 24.60 -10.35
N ILE A 242 21.36 24.12 -10.83
CA ILE A 242 21.03 24.06 -12.26
C ILE A 242 19.70 24.76 -12.48
N THR A 243 19.65 25.70 -13.43
CA THR A 243 18.42 26.32 -13.91
C THR A 243 18.41 26.27 -15.44
N ALA A 244 17.34 25.69 -16.00
CA ALA A 244 17.16 25.43 -17.42
C ALA A 244 15.71 25.71 -17.85
N GLU A 245 15.45 25.94 -19.14
CA GLU A 245 14.08 26.09 -19.64
C GLU A 245 13.43 24.73 -19.92
N PHE A 246 14.17 23.84 -20.60
CA PHE A 246 13.76 22.48 -20.94
C PHE A 246 14.26 21.49 -19.89
N ASP A 247 15.31 20.72 -20.20
CA ASP A 247 15.80 19.68 -19.29
C ASP A 247 17.01 20.16 -18.48
N GLY A 248 17.02 19.86 -17.18
CA GLY A 248 18.14 20.22 -16.30
C GLY A 248 19.35 19.32 -16.54
N LEU A 249 19.11 18.02 -16.48
CA LEU A 249 20.06 16.95 -16.78
C LEU A 249 19.43 15.95 -17.77
N ASP A 250 20.14 15.60 -18.82
CA ASP A 250 19.83 14.51 -19.75
C ASP A 250 21.08 13.63 -19.89
N ILE A 251 21.16 12.54 -19.11
CA ILE A 251 22.40 11.76 -18.94
C ILE A 251 22.14 10.30 -19.27
N TYR A 252 22.79 9.81 -20.32
CA TYR A 252 22.78 8.42 -20.76
C TYR A 252 24.18 7.82 -20.65
N ASN A 253 24.28 6.68 -19.98
CA ASN A 253 25.51 5.90 -19.83
C ASN A 253 25.24 4.44 -20.22
N SER A 254 25.95 3.91 -21.22
CA SER A 254 25.70 2.55 -21.71
C SER A 254 26.98 1.74 -21.99
N ASN A 255 26.99 0.47 -21.62
CA ASN A 255 28.08 -0.43 -21.95
C ASN A 255 27.59 -1.79 -22.51
N ALA A 256 28.21 -2.27 -23.58
CA ALA A 256 27.85 -3.52 -24.25
C ALA A 256 28.63 -4.77 -23.79
N SER A 257 29.71 -4.63 -23.02
CA SER A 257 30.57 -5.77 -22.62
C SER A 257 31.09 -5.72 -21.17
N GLY A 258 30.61 -4.76 -20.38
CA GLY A 258 31.02 -4.55 -18.99
C GLY A 258 30.12 -3.55 -18.26
N TYR A 259 30.68 -2.82 -17.31
CA TYR A 259 29.91 -2.04 -16.33
C TYR A 259 29.45 -0.67 -16.85
N ALA A 260 28.24 -0.24 -16.46
CA ALA A 260 27.77 1.14 -16.62
C ALA A 260 27.62 1.80 -15.24
N LEU A 261 28.48 2.77 -14.91
CA LEU A 261 28.56 3.39 -13.59
C LEU A 261 28.29 4.90 -13.69
N THR A 262 27.16 5.35 -13.16
CA THR A 262 26.71 6.75 -13.19
C THR A 262 26.58 7.30 -11.77
N ARG A 263 27.28 8.40 -11.47
CA ARG A 263 27.18 9.13 -10.21
C ARG A 263 26.97 10.63 -10.47
N ILE A 264 25.89 11.17 -9.93
CA ILE A 264 25.48 12.55 -10.12
C ILE A 264 25.24 13.19 -8.75
N GLU A 265 25.93 14.30 -8.49
CA GLU A 265 25.83 15.07 -7.25
C GLU A 265 25.60 16.56 -7.58
N VAL A 266 24.42 17.06 -7.25
CA VAL A 266 24.08 18.50 -7.32
C VAL A 266 23.99 19.00 -5.88
N ASP A 267 24.90 19.90 -5.47
CA ASP A 267 24.95 20.37 -4.08
C ASP A 267 23.72 21.21 -3.69
N GLY A 268 23.02 21.77 -4.68
CA GLY A 268 21.85 22.62 -4.53
C GLY A 268 20.67 22.13 -5.37
N ASP A 269 19.91 23.08 -5.92
CA ASP A 269 18.62 22.82 -6.55
C ASP A 269 18.75 22.60 -8.06
N ILE A 270 17.87 21.76 -8.62
CA ILE A 270 17.61 21.67 -10.06
C ILE A 270 16.26 22.28 -10.36
N ARG A 271 16.24 23.29 -11.24
CA ARG A 271 15.03 23.99 -11.67
C ARG A 271 14.85 23.94 -13.18
N THR A 272 13.69 23.46 -13.63
CA THR A 272 13.23 23.59 -15.02
C THR A 272 11.88 24.30 -15.10
N ASN A 273 11.65 25.05 -16.19
CA ASN A 273 10.39 25.75 -16.39
C ASN A 273 9.35 24.92 -17.16
N THR A 274 9.78 24.12 -18.15
CA THR A 274 8.87 23.34 -19.02
C THR A 274 9.23 21.86 -19.14
N GLY A 275 10.51 21.51 -19.16
CA GLY A 275 10.97 20.11 -19.32
C GLY A 275 11.22 19.38 -18.02
N THR A 276 12.05 18.33 -18.09
CA THR A 276 12.34 17.39 -17.00
C THR A 276 13.55 17.83 -16.18
N ALA A 277 13.46 17.84 -14.86
CA ALA A 277 14.61 18.27 -14.06
C ALA A 277 15.82 17.32 -14.18
N ALA A 278 15.61 15.99 -14.11
CA ALA A 278 16.63 15.04 -14.54
C ALA A 278 16.05 13.81 -15.25
N ASN A 279 16.56 13.53 -16.46
CA ASN A 279 16.30 12.34 -17.25
C ASN A 279 17.58 11.49 -17.33
N LEU A 280 17.57 10.32 -16.68
CA LEU A 280 18.76 9.56 -16.34
C LEU A 280 18.65 8.11 -16.82
N GLY A 281 19.53 7.72 -17.75
CA GLY A 281 19.62 6.37 -18.29
C GLY A 281 20.95 5.68 -17.95
N ALA A 282 20.89 4.46 -17.42
CA ALA A 282 22.03 3.57 -17.27
C ALA A 282 21.71 2.18 -17.86
N TYR A 283 22.58 1.66 -18.73
CA TYR A 283 22.39 0.38 -19.40
C TYR A 283 23.69 -0.43 -19.43
N ALA A 284 23.66 -1.70 -19.00
CA ALA A 284 24.77 -2.63 -19.20
C ALA A 284 24.29 -3.94 -19.85
N SER A 285 24.97 -4.44 -20.88
CA SER A 285 24.72 -5.79 -21.37
C SER A 285 25.41 -6.81 -20.45
N ASP A 286 26.74 -6.91 -20.51
CA ASP A 286 27.48 -8.02 -19.91
C ASP A 286 28.04 -7.71 -18.50
N GLY A 287 27.52 -6.68 -17.83
CA GLY A 287 27.99 -6.21 -16.53
C GLY A 287 26.90 -5.54 -15.68
N ALA A 288 27.26 -5.12 -14.46
CA ALA A 288 26.33 -4.44 -13.58
C ALA A 288 26.09 -2.98 -14.01
N SER A 289 24.86 -2.49 -13.78
CA SER A 289 24.45 -1.12 -14.07
C SER A 289 24.10 -0.38 -12.78
N SER A 290 24.81 0.72 -12.50
CA SER A 290 24.75 1.45 -11.23
C SER A 290 24.42 2.92 -11.47
N LEU A 291 23.35 3.42 -10.87
CA LEU A 291 22.90 4.80 -10.96
C LEU A 291 22.73 5.39 -9.56
N ILE A 292 23.56 6.39 -9.23
CA ILE A 292 23.52 7.13 -7.96
C ILE A 292 23.19 8.59 -8.24
N PHE A 293 22.10 9.10 -7.66
CA PHE A 293 21.67 10.50 -7.79
C PHE A 293 21.52 11.18 -6.43
N ARG A 294 22.03 12.41 -6.31
CA ARG A 294 21.91 13.29 -5.14
C ARG A 294 21.62 14.72 -5.58
N ALA A 295 20.61 15.35 -4.99
CA ALA A 295 20.28 16.76 -5.15
C ALA A 295 19.58 17.32 -3.90
N ASN A 296 19.39 18.64 -3.84
CA ASN A 296 18.57 19.28 -2.81
C ASN A 296 17.09 19.30 -3.23
N ASN A 297 16.58 20.39 -3.82
CA ASN A 297 15.23 20.44 -4.37
C ASN A 297 15.22 20.15 -5.89
N ILE A 298 14.12 19.56 -6.35
CA ILE A 298 13.79 19.31 -7.74
C ILE A 298 12.51 20.08 -8.06
N ILE A 299 12.58 21.08 -8.94
CA ILE A 299 11.42 21.89 -9.33
C ILE A 299 11.32 21.87 -10.84
N SER A 300 10.23 21.37 -11.40
CA SER A 300 10.11 21.13 -12.84
C SER A 300 8.78 21.54 -13.47
N GLY A 301 8.84 21.78 -14.77
CA GLY A 301 7.67 21.90 -15.63
C GLY A 301 6.93 20.56 -15.71
N ALA A 302 7.49 19.62 -16.47
CA ALA A 302 6.89 18.32 -16.75
C ALA A 302 7.20 17.27 -15.66
N TYR A 303 8.34 16.58 -15.75
CA TYR A 303 8.72 15.50 -14.83
C TYR A 303 9.75 15.99 -13.82
N GLY A 304 9.63 15.60 -12.55
CA GLY A 304 10.70 15.83 -11.57
C GLY A 304 11.92 14.99 -11.90
N LEU A 305 11.80 13.68 -11.75
CA LEU A 305 12.85 12.71 -12.09
C LEU A 305 12.30 11.64 -13.03
N SER A 306 13.04 11.33 -14.09
CA SER A 306 12.80 10.22 -15.03
C SER A 306 14.03 9.33 -15.04
N ILE A 307 13.90 8.11 -14.55
CA ILE A 307 15.06 7.23 -14.29
C ILE A 307 14.82 5.85 -14.93
N ASN A 308 15.79 5.38 -15.70
CA ASN A 308 15.82 4.03 -16.26
C ASN A 308 17.20 3.41 -16.05
N ASN A 309 17.27 2.36 -15.24
CA ASN A 309 18.48 1.58 -14.98
C ASN A 309 18.22 0.12 -15.41
N TYR A 310 19.05 -0.42 -16.29
CA TYR A 310 18.85 -1.74 -16.88
C TYR A 310 20.14 -2.54 -16.97
N THR A 311 20.09 -3.85 -16.70
CA THR A 311 21.13 -4.78 -17.13
C THR A 311 20.62 -6.12 -17.65
N GLN A 312 21.30 -6.65 -18.67
CA GLN A 312 20.99 -7.94 -19.30
C GLN A 312 21.62 -9.14 -18.56
N TYR A 313 22.90 -9.03 -18.17
CA TYR A 313 23.72 -10.12 -17.62
C TYR A 313 24.52 -9.73 -16.36
N GLY A 314 24.04 -8.74 -15.60
CA GLY A 314 24.59 -8.35 -14.30
C GLY A 314 23.49 -7.94 -13.32
N GLY A 315 23.87 -7.28 -12.23
CA GLY A 315 22.91 -6.72 -11.26
C GLY A 315 22.65 -5.22 -11.46
N ALA A 316 21.44 -4.77 -11.12
CA ALA A 316 21.05 -3.36 -11.16
C ALA A 316 21.13 -2.73 -9.76
N LEU A 317 21.78 -1.58 -9.65
CA LEU A 317 21.81 -0.76 -8.43
C LEU A 317 21.29 0.66 -8.73
N THR A 318 20.17 1.03 -8.12
CA THR A 318 19.59 2.38 -8.22
C THR A 318 19.47 2.99 -6.83
N ASP A 319 20.17 4.11 -6.60
CA ASP A 319 20.29 4.76 -5.29
C ASP A 319 20.03 6.27 -5.43
N ILE A 320 18.85 6.70 -4.98
CA ILE A 320 18.35 8.08 -5.11
C ILE A 320 18.13 8.65 -3.71
N ALA A 321 18.73 9.80 -3.40
CA ALA A 321 18.43 10.51 -2.16
C ALA A 321 18.38 12.02 -2.39
N LEU A 322 17.28 12.64 -1.97
CA LEU A 322 17.08 14.09 -1.98
C LEU A 322 17.04 14.63 -0.55
N THR A 323 17.64 15.81 -0.34
CA THR A 323 17.55 16.52 0.94
C THR A 323 16.42 17.55 0.98
N GLY A 324 15.84 17.87 -0.18
CA GLY A 324 14.71 18.76 -0.36
C GLY A 324 13.56 18.08 -1.11
N ASP A 325 12.65 18.90 -1.64
CA ASP A 325 11.36 18.45 -2.18
C ASP A 325 11.39 18.25 -3.70
N ILE A 326 10.47 17.42 -4.21
CA ILE A 326 10.12 17.34 -5.63
C ILE A 326 8.83 18.15 -5.86
N THR A 327 8.83 19.05 -6.86
CA THR A 327 7.65 19.79 -7.32
C THR A 327 7.55 19.73 -8.85
N ALA A 328 6.58 19.00 -9.39
CA ALA A 328 6.32 18.85 -10.82
C ALA A 328 5.00 19.55 -11.22
N THR A 329 5.11 20.70 -11.90
CA THR A 329 3.98 21.63 -12.07
C THR A 329 2.93 21.22 -13.11
N SER A 330 3.25 20.33 -14.05
CA SER A 330 2.33 19.84 -15.08
C SER A 330 2.59 18.38 -15.49
N GLY A 331 3.08 17.56 -14.56
CA GLY A 331 3.42 16.15 -14.83
C GLY A 331 3.68 15.37 -13.56
N ILE A 332 4.57 14.38 -13.63
CA ILE A 332 4.79 13.38 -12.58
C ILE A 332 6.02 13.73 -11.72
N GLY A 333 5.94 13.49 -10.41
CA GLY A 333 7.04 13.74 -9.46
C GLY A 333 8.27 12.87 -9.77
N MET A 334 8.10 11.54 -9.78
CA MET A 334 9.14 10.59 -10.19
C MET A 334 8.58 9.45 -11.04
N THR A 335 9.26 9.13 -12.14
CA THR A 335 9.16 7.85 -12.84
C THR A 335 10.47 7.08 -12.69
N LEU A 336 10.37 5.78 -12.39
CA LEU A 336 11.52 4.89 -12.22
C LEU A 336 11.27 3.53 -12.88
N GLY A 337 12.26 3.06 -13.64
CA GLY A 337 12.44 1.66 -14.00
C GLY A 337 13.83 1.18 -13.56
N SER A 338 13.90 0.06 -12.84
CA SER A 338 15.14 -0.52 -12.31
C SER A 338 15.14 -2.04 -12.53
N PHE A 339 15.81 -2.51 -13.58
CA PHE A 339 15.62 -3.85 -14.15
C PHE A 339 16.92 -4.65 -14.21
N SER A 340 16.85 -5.91 -13.82
CA SER A 340 17.96 -6.86 -13.91
C SER A 340 17.49 -8.17 -14.53
N ASN A 341 18.15 -8.65 -15.59
CA ASN A 341 17.77 -9.90 -16.23
C ASN A 341 18.55 -11.14 -15.71
N GLU A 342 19.87 -11.06 -15.48
CA GLU A 342 20.64 -12.13 -14.81
C GLU A 342 21.50 -11.57 -13.67
N GLY A 343 20.83 -11.24 -12.56
CA GLY A 343 21.42 -10.73 -11.33
C GLY A 343 20.39 -10.03 -10.44
N ASP A 344 20.80 -9.61 -9.25
CA ASP A 344 19.92 -8.90 -8.31
C ASP A 344 19.52 -7.50 -8.82
N ALA A 345 18.31 -7.05 -8.50
CA ALA A 345 17.89 -5.66 -8.62
C ALA A 345 17.80 -5.01 -7.22
N LYS A 346 18.49 -3.88 -7.03
CA LYS A 346 18.59 -3.19 -5.73
C LYS A 346 18.24 -1.72 -5.89
N THR A 347 17.10 -1.33 -5.33
CA THR A 347 16.53 0.01 -5.44
C THR A 347 16.40 0.63 -4.04
N SER A 348 16.96 1.82 -3.84
CA SER A 348 16.89 2.59 -2.60
C SER A 348 16.54 4.04 -2.91
N ILE A 349 15.47 4.55 -2.31
CA ILE A 349 14.93 5.89 -2.59
C ILE A 349 14.62 6.58 -1.25
N THR A 350 15.17 7.78 -1.04
CA THR A 350 14.86 8.62 0.12
C THR A 350 14.46 10.03 -0.33
N LEU A 351 13.26 10.47 0.04
CA LEU A 351 12.65 11.74 -0.37
C LEU A 351 12.08 12.52 0.82
N ASN A 352 11.91 13.84 0.64
CA ASN A 352 11.20 14.70 1.58
C ASN A 352 9.72 14.80 1.18
N ASN A 353 9.27 15.89 0.54
CA ASN A 353 7.93 15.98 -0.06
C ASN A 353 7.97 15.74 -1.57
N VAL A 354 6.85 15.28 -2.12
CA VAL A 354 6.61 15.11 -3.56
C VAL A 354 5.26 15.75 -3.87
N THR A 355 5.25 16.81 -4.68
CA THR A 355 4.02 17.47 -5.15
C THR A 355 3.99 17.45 -6.67
N ALA A 356 2.90 16.95 -7.25
CA ALA A 356 2.79 16.75 -8.70
C ALA A 356 1.37 16.98 -9.23
N SER A 357 1.26 17.61 -10.40
CA SER A 357 -0.02 17.77 -11.12
C SER A 357 -0.64 16.43 -11.48
N ASP A 358 0.13 15.53 -12.10
CA ASP A 358 -0.42 14.36 -12.78
C ASP A 358 -0.31 13.09 -11.92
N GLY A 359 0.75 12.95 -11.13
CA GLY A 359 0.87 11.86 -10.16
C GLY A 359 2.19 11.86 -9.41
N GLY A 360 2.20 11.34 -8.18
CA GLY A 360 3.35 11.48 -7.29
C GLY A 360 4.53 10.62 -7.73
N LEU A 361 4.39 9.30 -7.56
CA LEU A 361 5.45 8.32 -7.77
C LEU A 361 4.99 7.16 -8.66
N TYR A 362 5.77 6.82 -9.70
CA TYR A 362 5.55 5.68 -10.59
C TYR A 362 6.82 4.84 -10.63
N LEU A 363 6.85 3.75 -9.87
CA LEU A 363 8.06 3.02 -9.55
C LEU A 363 7.93 1.57 -10.04
N ASN A 364 8.81 1.12 -10.93
CA ASN A 364 8.90 -0.28 -11.32
C ASN A 364 10.32 -0.82 -11.08
N SER A 365 10.42 -2.01 -10.49
CA SER A 365 11.70 -2.66 -10.22
C SER A 365 11.54 -4.17 -10.37
N ASP A 366 12.30 -4.79 -11.29
CA ASP A 366 12.15 -6.22 -11.60
C ASP A 366 13.49 -6.97 -11.66
N ALA A 367 13.51 -8.22 -11.19
CA ALA A 367 14.65 -9.14 -11.27
C ALA A 367 14.27 -10.48 -11.92
N ASN A 368 14.69 -10.75 -13.16
CA ASN A 368 14.28 -11.98 -13.86
C ASN A 368 15.01 -13.23 -13.32
N MET A 369 16.31 -13.15 -13.06
CA MET A 369 17.10 -14.23 -12.46
C MET A 369 18.04 -13.68 -11.37
N GLY A 370 17.47 -13.35 -10.21
CA GLY A 370 18.15 -12.78 -9.05
C GLY A 370 17.17 -12.20 -8.04
N ASP A 371 17.67 -11.80 -6.86
CA ASP A 371 16.82 -11.23 -5.81
C ASP A 371 16.46 -9.76 -6.10
N LEU A 372 15.23 -9.36 -5.77
CA LEU A 372 14.79 -7.98 -5.77
C LEU A 372 14.78 -7.43 -4.33
N LEU A 373 15.47 -6.30 -4.12
CA LEU A 373 15.39 -5.51 -2.90
C LEU A 373 14.94 -4.08 -3.25
N PHE A 374 13.77 -3.68 -2.76
CA PHE A 374 13.19 -2.36 -2.98
C PHE A 374 12.94 -1.65 -1.65
N ASN A 375 13.54 -0.48 -1.47
CA ASN A 375 13.32 0.38 -0.29
C ASN A 375 12.91 1.79 -0.72
N LEU A 376 11.80 2.28 -0.19
CA LEU A 376 11.31 3.65 -0.35
C LEU A 376 11.02 4.27 1.02
N ASP A 377 11.60 5.44 1.27
CA ASP A 377 11.34 6.28 2.44
C ASP A 377 10.95 7.69 1.97
N VAL A 378 9.71 8.10 2.25
CA VAL A 378 9.22 9.47 2.01
C VAL A 378 8.79 10.07 3.34
N SER A 379 9.66 10.94 3.87
CA SER A 379 9.49 11.54 5.20
C SER A 379 8.43 12.64 5.26
N GLY A 380 8.12 13.27 4.11
CA GLY A 380 7.06 14.24 3.91
C GLY A 380 5.88 13.68 3.11
N ASN A 381 5.07 14.57 2.53
CA ASN A 381 3.86 14.19 1.81
C ASN A 381 4.14 13.72 0.38
N VAL A 382 3.29 12.84 -0.14
CA VAL A 382 3.14 12.54 -1.57
C VAL A 382 1.78 13.05 -2.03
N ASP A 383 1.74 14.21 -2.66
CA ASP A 383 0.52 14.91 -3.08
C ASP A 383 0.40 14.96 -4.62
N ALA A 384 -0.59 14.23 -5.16
CA ALA A 384 -0.95 14.22 -6.58
C ALA A 384 -2.29 14.95 -6.81
N GLU A 385 -2.30 15.95 -7.70
CA GLU A 385 -3.53 16.73 -7.96
C GLU A 385 -4.57 15.98 -8.79
N SER A 386 -4.14 15.21 -9.80
CA SER A 386 -5.04 14.60 -10.79
C SER A 386 -4.90 13.09 -11.03
N GLY A 387 -3.90 12.42 -10.45
CA GLY A 387 -3.69 10.97 -10.61
C GLY A 387 -3.57 10.20 -9.29
N TYR A 388 -2.69 9.20 -9.29
CA TYR A 388 -2.39 8.40 -8.09
C TYR A 388 -1.33 9.10 -7.23
N GLY A 389 -1.43 8.95 -5.91
CA GLY A 389 -0.34 9.31 -5.00
C GLY A 389 0.91 8.48 -5.32
N MET A 390 0.78 7.15 -5.32
CA MET A 390 1.82 6.25 -5.81
C MET A 390 1.25 5.06 -6.58
N VAL A 391 1.94 4.71 -7.67
CA VAL A 391 1.84 3.43 -8.39
C VAL A 391 3.19 2.72 -8.26
N MET A 392 3.19 1.47 -7.78
CA MET A 392 4.42 0.68 -7.69
C MET A 392 4.22 -0.77 -8.13
N SER A 393 5.22 -1.30 -8.82
CA SER A 393 5.37 -2.71 -9.20
C SER A 393 6.75 -3.22 -8.78
N SER A 394 6.79 -4.37 -8.11
CA SER A 394 8.01 -5.07 -7.71
C SER A 394 7.91 -6.55 -8.05
N SER A 395 8.70 -7.08 -8.99
CA SER A 395 8.60 -8.51 -9.36
C SER A 395 9.93 -9.25 -9.47
N ALA A 396 9.90 -10.56 -9.23
CA ALA A 396 11.00 -11.45 -9.55
C ALA A 396 10.53 -12.73 -10.25
N TYR A 397 11.22 -13.16 -11.32
CA TYR A 397 10.85 -14.40 -12.00
C TYR A 397 11.51 -15.62 -11.34
N GLN A 398 12.80 -15.52 -10.98
CA GLN A 398 13.54 -16.47 -10.15
C GLN A 398 14.38 -15.72 -9.12
N GLY A 399 13.96 -15.72 -7.86
CA GLY A 399 14.58 -14.99 -6.74
C GLY A 399 13.54 -14.44 -5.77
N ASP A 400 13.99 -14.03 -4.58
CA ASP A 400 13.10 -13.43 -3.58
C ASP A 400 12.77 -11.96 -3.93
N THR A 401 11.57 -11.49 -3.60
CA THR A 401 11.21 -10.07 -3.62
C THR A 401 11.04 -9.54 -2.19
N LYS A 402 11.88 -8.57 -1.81
CA LYS A 402 11.86 -7.91 -0.49
C LYS A 402 11.59 -6.42 -0.69
N THR A 403 10.39 -5.99 -0.32
CA THR A 403 9.89 -4.64 -0.55
C THR A 403 9.52 -3.98 0.78
N SER A 404 10.11 -2.81 1.06
CA SER A 404 9.85 -2.00 2.24
C SER A 404 9.51 -0.57 1.86
N ILE A 405 8.36 -0.09 2.30
CA ILE A 405 7.84 1.24 1.99
C ILE A 405 7.48 1.95 3.30
N THR A 406 8.02 3.16 3.48
CA THR A 406 7.68 4.07 4.59
C THR A 406 7.20 5.40 4.03
N LEU A 407 6.01 5.85 4.44
CA LEU A 407 5.37 7.08 3.98
C LEU A 407 4.80 7.89 5.15
N ASN A 408 4.66 9.20 4.96
CA ASN A 408 3.94 10.08 5.87
C ASN A 408 2.47 10.23 5.43
N ASN A 409 2.13 11.22 4.61
CA ASN A 409 0.79 11.38 4.03
C ASN A 409 0.82 11.12 2.53
N VAL A 410 -0.27 10.57 1.99
CA VAL A 410 -0.45 10.30 0.56
C VAL A 410 -1.81 10.82 0.11
N THR A 411 -1.81 11.78 -0.81
CA THR A 411 -3.02 12.31 -1.43
C THR A 411 -3.04 11.99 -2.93
N GLY A 412 -4.16 11.46 -3.43
CA GLY A 412 -4.39 11.29 -4.86
C GLY A 412 -5.82 11.62 -5.28
N LEU A 413 -6.01 11.91 -6.57
CA LEU A 413 -7.35 12.01 -7.16
C LEU A 413 -7.91 10.62 -7.46
N TYR A 414 -7.24 9.86 -8.35
CA TYR A 414 -7.73 8.56 -8.81
C TYR A 414 -7.46 7.39 -7.85
N GLY A 415 -6.50 7.54 -6.94
CA GLY A 415 -6.16 6.52 -5.95
C GLY A 415 -5.08 7.01 -5.00
N GLY A 416 -5.08 6.50 -3.75
CA GLY A 416 -3.96 6.73 -2.84
C GLY A 416 -2.74 5.93 -3.28
N LEU A 417 -2.84 4.61 -3.11
CA LEU A 417 -1.79 3.64 -3.42
C LEU A 417 -2.30 2.55 -4.38
N TYR A 418 -1.56 2.31 -5.47
CA TYR A 418 -1.70 1.12 -6.31
C TYR A 418 -0.41 0.31 -6.26
N LEU A 419 -0.49 -0.92 -5.77
CA LEU A 419 0.66 -1.74 -5.42
C LEU A 419 0.54 -3.11 -6.10
N ASN A 420 1.62 -3.56 -6.75
CA ASN A 420 1.71 -4.90 -7.32
C ASN A 420 3.02 -5.55 -6.90
N THR A 421 2.96 -6.77 -6.39
CA THR A 421 4.13 -7.61 -6.16
C THR A 421 3.90 -9.02 -6.64
N HIS A 422 4.85 -9.57 -7.38
CA HIS A 422 4.71 -10.86 -8.05
C HIS A 422 6.02 -11.64 -8.07
N VAL A 423 5.98 -12.92 -7.65
CA VAL A 423 7.11 -13.84 -7.80
C VAL A 423 6.68 -15.16 -8.45
N ASN A 424 7.45 -15.64 -9.43
CA ASN A 424 7.22 -16.97 -9.99
C ASN A 424 7.95 -18.09 -9.20
N MET A 425 9.19 -17.87 -8.78
CA MET A 425 9.96 -18.83 -7.99
C MET A 425 10.81 -18.12 -6.94
N GLY A 426 10.40 -18.13 -5.67
CA GLY A 426 11.00 -17.42 -4.55
C GLY A 426 9.95 -16.80 -3.61
N ASP A 427 10.38 -16.24 -2.49
CA ASP A 427 9.47 -15.68 -1.49
C ASP A 427 9.17 -14.19 -1.74
N VAL A 428 7.96 -13.74 -1.38
CA VAL A 428 7.60 -12.31 -1.27
C VAL A 428 7.57 -11.90 0.20
N LEU A 429 8.28 -10.81 0.51
CA LEU A 429 8.14 -10.06 1.76
C LEU A 429 7.83 -8.60 1.43
N PHE A 430 6.58 -8.20 1.61
CA PHE A 430 6.09 -6.85 1.34
C PHE A 430 5.68 -6.14 2.63
N ASN A 431 6.31 -5.01 2.94
CA ASN A 431 5.99 -4.20 4.13
C ASN A 431 5.64 -2.76 3.73
N LEU A 432 4.52 -2.26 4.27
CA LEU A 432 4.05 -0.88 4.11
C LEU A 432 3.78 -0.27 5.48
N ASP A 433 4.44 0.84 5.78
CA ASP A 433 4.21 1.67 6.96
C ASP A 433 3.78 3.08 6.50
N VAL A 434 2.56 3.49 6.86
CA VAL A 434 2.03 4.84 6.57
C VAL A 434 1.60 5.51 7.87
N SER A 435 2.45 6.42 8.33
CA SER A 435 2.33 7.09 9.63
C SER A 435 1.30 8.22 9.66
N GLY A 436 0.99 8.81 8.51
CA GLY A 436 -0.06 9.80 8.29
C GLY A 436 -1.23 9.24 7.49
N ASN A 437 -1.97 10.12 6.81
CA ASN A 437 -3.22 9.75 6.14
C ASN A 437 -3.01 9.29 4.69
N ILE A 438 -3.89 8.41 4.21
CA ILE A 438 -4.06 8.08 2.79
C ILE A 438 -5.41 8.61 2.34
N ASP A 439 -5.43 9.64 1.49
CA ASP A 439 -6.63 10.33 1.02
C ASP A 439 -6.80 10.17 -0.50
N SER A 440 -7.86 9.45 -0.91
CA SER A 440 -8.21 9.16 -2.31
C SER A 440 -9.54 9.81 -2.69
N LYS A 441 -9.48 10.88 -3.49
CA LYS A 441 -10.64 11.78 -3.72
C LYS A 441 -11.69 11.24 -4.70
N SER A 442 -11.37 10.24 -5.53
CA SER A 442 -12.31 9.68 -6.52
C SER A 442 -12.12 8.18 -6.81
N GLY A 443 -11.31 7.47 -6.04
CA GLY A 443 -11.08 6.02 -6.22
C GLY A 443 -10.78 5.30 -4.92
N THR A 444 -10.02 4.20 -5.02
CA THR A 444 -9.64 3.36 -3.87
C THR A 444 -8.54 4.01 -3.02
N GLY A 445 -8.53 3.78 -1.70
CA GLY A 445 -7.46 4.21 -0.81
C GLY A 445 -6.17 3.42 -1.06
N ILE A 446 -6.20 2.11 -0.83
CA ILE A 446 -5.13 1.16 -1.18
C ILE A 446 -5.68 0.03 -2.05
N ASN A 447 -5.07 -0.20 -3.22
CA ASN A 447 -5.25 -1.42 -4.00
C ASN A 447 -3.92 -2.20 -4.04
N LEU A 448 -3.92 -3.45 -3.56
CA LEU A 448 -2.75 -4.35 -3.59
C LEU A 448 -3.08 -5.67 -4.29
N TYR A 449 -2.20 -6.08 -5.21
CA TYR A 449 -2.09 -7.45 -5.70
C TYR A 449 -0.73 -8.03 -5.29
N SER A 450 -0.73 -9.05 -4.44
CA SER A 450 0.44 -9.82 -4.02
C SER A 450 0.25 -11.27 -4.44
N SER A 451 1.19 -11.82 -5.23
CA SER A 451 1.05 -13.16 -5.79
C SER A 451 2.37 -13.92 -5.89
N VAL A 452 2.37 -15.18 -5.50
CA VAL A 452 3.52 -16.10 -5.65
C VAL A 452 3.07 -17.38 -6.35
N TYR A 453 3.90 -17.93 -7.25
CA TYR A 453 3.65 -19.22 -7.88
C TYR A 453 4.34 -20.37 -7.11
N GLU A 454 5.65 -20.30 -6.90
CA GLU A 454 6.41 -21.20 -6.01
C GLU A 454 7.11 -20.40 -4.91
N GLY A 455 6.68 -20.54 -3.64
CA GLY A 455 7.20 -19.79 -2.49
C GLY A 455 6.12 -19.15 -1.60
N ASP A 456 6.54 -18.53 -0.50
CA ASP A 456 5.64 -17.90 0.48
C ASP A 456 5.36 -16.42 0.14
N ALA A 457 4.08 -16.02 0.22
CA ALA A 457 3.61 -14.66 0.03
C ALA A 457 3.33 -13.98 1.38
N THR A 458 4.31 -13.27 1.95
CA THR A 458 4.16 -12.54 3.22
C THR A 458 3.96 -11.04 2.97
N THR A 459 2.89 -10.46 3.51
CA THR A 459 2.58 -9.03 3.38
C THR A 459 2.13 -8.43 4.71
N SER A 460 2.69 -7.29 5.12
CA SER A 460 2.30 -6.57 6.33
C SER A 460 2.09 -5.07 6.12
N PHE A 461 0.97 -4.55 6.62
CA PHE A 461 0.55 -3.15 6.54
C PHE A 461 0.37 -2.57 7.95
N THR A 462 1.00 -1.42 8.22
CA THR A 462 0.74 -0.58 9.39
C THR A 462 0.24 0.79 8.91
N LEU A 463 -0.96 1.19 9.31
CA LEU A 463 -1.63 2.39 8.79
C LEU A 463 -2.20 3.28 9.92
N ASN A 464 -2.32 4.57 9.64
CA ASN A 464 -3.04 5.53 10.49
C ASN A 464 -4.51 5.68 10.02
N ASN A 465 -4.82 6.62 9.12
CA ASN A 465 -6.18 6.79 8.57
C ASN A 465 -6.20 6.53 7.05
N VAL A 466 -7.31 6.00 6.54
CA VAL A 466 -7.55 5.82 5.10
C VAL A 466 -8.92 6.40 4.75
N THR A 467 -8.94 7.42 3.88
CA THR A 467 -10.16 8.03 3.35
C THR A 467 -10.24 7.77 1.85
N ALA A 468 -11.35 7.22 1.35
CA ALA A 468 -11.53 6.86 -0.05
C ALA A 468 -12.94 7.17 -0.57
N PHE A 469 -13.06 7.48 -1.86
CA PHE A 469 -14.36 7.60 -2.53
C PHE A 469 -14.95 6.23 -2.91
N SER A 470 -14.12 5.33 -3.44
CA SER A 470 -14.44 3.92 -3.67
C SER A 470 -14.01 3.10 -2.45
N ASP A 471 -13.47 1.89 -2.60
CA ASP A 471 -13.08 1.06 -1.46
C ASP A 471 -11.96 1.73 -0.62
N GLY A 472 -12.00 1.59 0.70
CA GLY A 472 -10.90 2.01 1.57
C GLY A 472 -9.64 1.19 1.28
N LEU A 473 -9.73 -0.12 1.48
CA LEU A 473 -8.71 -1.11 1.13
C LEU A 473 -9.31 -2.19 0.23
N ASN A 474 -8.60 -2.56 -0.84
CA ASN A 474 -8.86 -3.74 -1.66
C ASN A 474 -7.55 -4.53 -1.84
N VAL A 475 -7.46 -5.73 -1.27
CA VAL A 475 -6.20 -6.47 -1.14
C VAL A 475 -6.38 -7.92 -1.56
N TYR A 476 -5.51 -8.40 -2.45
CA TYR A 476 -5.43 -9.79 -2.90
C TYR A 476 -4.05 -10.37 -2.56
N ILE A 477 -4.00 -11.40 -1.73
CA ILE A 477 -2.77 -12.14 -1.38
C ILE A 477 -2.95 -13.61 -1.79
N ASN A 478 -2.11 -14.12 -2.68
CA ASN A 478 -2.21 -15.50 -3.15
C ASN A 478 -0.84 -16.18 -3.22
N SER A 479 -0.77 -17.47 -2.88
CA SER A 479 0.35 -18.33 -3.28
C SER A 479 -0.16 -19.63 -3.89
N GLN A 480 0.43 -20.09 -5.00
CA GLN A 480 0.03 -21.37 -5.58
C GLN A 480 0.71 -22.53 -4.84
N LEU A 481 2.03 -22.53 -4.69
CA LEU A 481 2.82 -23.58 -4.05
C LEU A 481 3.62 -23.00 -2.87
N GLY A 482 2.90 -22.60 -1.82
CA GLY A 482 3.43 -21.99 -0.60
C GLY A 482 2.36 -21.27 0.21
N ASN A 483 2.75 -20.69 1.34
CA ASN A 483 1.84 -20.02 2.25
C ASN A 483 1.44 -18.63 1.75
N ALA A 484 0.23 -18.18 2.04
CA ALA A 484 -0.21 -16.79 1.90
C ALA A 484 -0.41 -16.20 3.31
N LEU A 485 0.32 -15.14 3.67
CA LEU A 485 0.24 -14.51 4.99
C LEU A 485 0.01 -13.00 4.86
N PHE A 486 -1.07 -12.51 5.47
CA PHE A 486 -1.41 -11.09 5.54
C PHE A 486 -1.56 -10.62 6.98
N HIS A 487 -0.96 -9.46 7.27
CA HIS A 487 -1.16 -8.73 8.51
C HIS A 487 -1.52 -7.27 8.25
N LEU A 488 -2.60 -6.81 8.86
CA LEU A 488 -3.03 -5.41 8.82
C LEU A 488 -3.26 -4.89 10.25
N ASP A 489 -2.57 -3.81 10.62
CA ASP A 489 -2.89 -3.02 11.81
C ASP A 489 -3.19 -1.56 11.42
N VAL A 490 -4.43 -1.15 11.62
CA VAL A 490 -4.89 0.24 11.39
C VAL A 490 -5.22 0.89 12.72
N SER A 491 -4.45 1.93 13.04
CA SER A 491 -4.52 2.64 14.32
C SER A 491 -5.57 3.75 14.36
N GLY A 492 -5.93 4.30 13.20
CA GLY A 492 -6.98 5.29 13.01
C GLY A 492 -8.16 4.74 12.21
N ASP A 493 -8.90 5.63 11.54
CA ASP A 493 -10.20 5.32 10.94
C ASP A 493 -10.09 4.98 9.45
N ILE A 494 -10.94 4.07 8.98
CA ILE A 494 -11.11 3.74 7.57
C ILE A 494 -12.48 4.24 7.12
N GLU A 495 -12.50 5.21 6.21
CA GLU A 495 -13.71 5.81 5.67
C GLU A 495 -13.79 5.64 4.15
N SER A 496 -14.90 5.06 3.67
CA SER A 496 -15.22 4.85 2.26
C SER A 496 -16.58 5.48 1.94
N GLU A 497 -16.65 6.39 0.96
CA GLU A 497 -17.89 7.11 0.63
C GLU A 497 -18.92 6.21 -0.07
N ASN A 498 -18.50 5.45 -1.09
CA ASN A 498 -19.38 4.65 -1.96
C ASN A 498 -18.97 3.17 -2.09
N GLY A 499 -17.78 2.78 -1.61
CA GLY A 499 -17.25 1.42 -1.71
C GLY A 499 -17.36 0.64 -0.40
N ALA A 500 -16.61 -0.45 -0.30
CA ALA A 500 -16.41 -1.17 0.94
C ALA A 500 -15.34 -0.49 1.81
N GLY A 501 -15.41 -0.65 3.13
CA GLY A 501 -14.34 -0.20 4.02
C GLY A 501 -13.06 -1.01 3.75
N ILE A 502 -13.18 -2.33 3.84
CA ILE A 502 -12.07 -3.27 3.61
C ILE A 502 -12.60 -4.49 2.83
N ASN A 503 -11.96 -4.79 1.69
CA ASN A 503 -12.06 -6.05 0.96
C ASN A 503 -10.72 -6.80 1.05
N LEU A 504 -10.68 -7.96 1.71
CA LEU A 504 -9.52 -8.85 1.74
C LEU A 504 -9.82 -10.17 1.03
N HIS A 505 -8.89 -10.58 0.16
CA HIS A 505 -8.92 -11.84 -0.57
C HIS A 505 -7.63 -12.63 -0.31
N GLY A 506 -7.76 -13.84 0.23
CA GLY A 506 -6.67 -14.78 0.48
C GLY A 506 -6.88 -16.10 -0.27
N GLY A 507 -5.82 -16.68 -0.82
CA GLY A 507 -5.92 -17.92 -1.60
C GLY A 507 -4.64 -18.75 -1.62
N THR A 508 -4.74 -20.06 -1.32
CA THR A 508 -3.66 -21.04 -1.58
C THR A 508 -4.11 -22.27 -2.36
N SER A 509 -3.19 -22.86 -3.15
CA SER A 509 -3.39 -24.21 -3.71
C SER A 509 -2.71 -25.29 -2.85
N GLU A 510 -1.45 -25.07 -2.49
CA GLU A 510 -0.71 -25.82 -1.47
C GLU A 510 -0.14 -24.84 -0.45
N GLY A 511 -0.35 -25.08 0.85
CA GLY A 511 0.15 -24.23 1.93
C GLY A 511 -0.95 -23.48 2.68
N ASN A 512 -0.60 -22.88 3.81
CA ASN A 512 -1.58 -22.22 4.68
C ASN A 512 -1.96 -20.84 4.15
N SER A 513 -3.24 -20.46 4.24
CA SER A 513 -3.73 -19.12 3.90
C SER A 513 -4.22 -18.38 5.15
N VAL A 514 -3.45 -17.37 5.59
CA VAL A 514 -3.59 -16.73 6.90
C VAL A 514 -3.80 -15.24 6.74
N LEU A 515 -5.00 -14.75 7.07
CA LEU A 515 -5.36 -13.33 7.07
C LEU A 515 -5.59 -12.85 8.51
N THR A 516 -4.87 -11.81 8.91
CA THR A 516 -4.98 -11.21 10.26
C THR A 516 -5.19 -9.70 10.17
N LEU A 517 -6.24 -9.21 10.84
CA LEU A 517 -6.67 -7.81 10.76
C LEU A 517 -6.97 -7.23 12.15
N LYS A 518 -6.46 -6.02 12.37
CA LYS A 518 -6.80 -5.13 13.48
C LYS A 518 -7.13 -3.74 12.94
N ALA A 519 -8.26 -3.17 13.37
CA ALA A 519 -8.70 -1.84 12.96
C ALA A 519 -9.39 -1.11 14.11
N ASN A 520 -9.42 0.23 14.05
CA ASN A 520 -10.19 1.07 14.97
C ASN A 520 -11.65 1.19 14.52
N ASN A 521 -12.00 2.18 13.69
CA ASN A 521 -13.34 2.33 13.12
C ASN A 521 -13.35 2.01 11.62
N ILE A 522 -14.47 1.49 11.13
CA ILE A 522 -14.71 1.25 9.71
C ILE A 522 -16.05 1.88 9.33
N ARG A 523 -16.05 2.82 8.37
CA ARG A 523 -17.27 3.43 7.82
C ARG A 523 -17.28 3.28 6.31
N ALA A 524 -18.36 2.73 5.77
CA ALA A 524 -18.45 2.38 4.36
C ALA A 524 -19.80 2.74 3.74
N GLY A 525 -19.76 3.25 2.52
CA GLY A 525 -20.95 3.44 1.69
C GLY A 525 -21.65 2.12 1.39
N TYR A 526 -20.88 1.08 1.00
CA TYR A 526 -21.42 -0.22 0.62
C TYR A 526 -21.41 -1.23 1.78
N ARG A 527 -20.25 -1.86 2.05
CA ARG A 527 -20.06 -2.94 3.03
C ARG A 527 -18.94 -2.58 4.00
N GLY A 528 -19.06 -2.87 5.29
CA GLY A 528 -18.03 -2.51 6.27
C GLY A 528 -16.74 -3.30 6.06
N LEU A 529 -16.76 -4.60 6.37
CA LEU A 529 -15.64 -5.53 6.25
C LEU A 529 -16.04 -6.75 5.40
N TYR A 530 -15.21 -7.10 4.44
CA TYR A 530 -15.28 -8.35 3.70
C TYR A 530 -13.94 -9.09 3.77
N ILE A 531 -13.98 -10.36 4.16
CA ILE A 531 -12.86 -11.29 4.08
C ILE A 531 -13.34 -12.53 3.32
N ASN A 532 -12.68 -12.86 2.22
CA ASN A 532 -12.83 -14.13 1.52
C ASN A 532 -11.48 -14.83 1.50
N ASN A 533 -11.39 -16.00 2.14
CA ASN A 533 -10.15 -16.74 2.30
C ASN A 533 -10.37 -18.22 1.94
N TYR A 534 -9.54 -18.76 1.06
CA TYR A 534 -9.65 -20.16 0.66
C TYR A 534 -8.29 -20.86 0.57
N GLY A 535 -8.30 -22.19 0.71
CA GLY A 535 -7.11 -23.02 0.56
C GLY A 535 -7.46 -24.43 0.11
N TYR A 536 -6.78 -24.92 -0.92
CA TYR A 536 -6.96 -26.31 -1.36
C TYR A 536 -6.31 -27.32 -0.41
N SER A 537 -5.12 -27.05 0.12
CA SER A 537 -4.49 -27.92 1.11
C SER A 537 -3.64 -27.14 2.10
N GLY A 538 -3.77 -27.47 3.39
CA GLY A 538 -3.24 -26.67 4.50
C GLY A 538 -4.34 -25.99 5.30
N GLN A 539 -3.96 -25.21 6.32
CA GLN A 539 -4.90 -24.49 7.18
C GLN A 539 -5.30 -23.15 6.58
N VAL A 540 -6.58 -22.80 6.70
CA VAL A 540 -7.15 -21.54 6.21
C VAL A 540 -7.68 -20.75 7.40
N PHE A 541 -7.02 -19.66 7.74
CA PHE A 541 -7.27 -18.88 8.95
C PHE A 541 -7.58 -17.42 8.62
N SER A 542 -8.72 -16.94 9.10
CA SER A 542 -9.18 -15.57 8.96
C SER A 542 -9.46 -15.00 10.35
N SER A 543 -8.82 -13.88 10.71
CA SER A 543 -9.09 -13.21 11.98
C SER A 543 -9.23 -11.70 11.82
N ALA A 544 -10.25 -11.13 12.47
CA ALA A 544 -10.50 -9.71 12.53
C ALA A 544 -10.73 -9.25 13.98
N THR A 545 -10.17 -8.10 14.34
CA THR A 545 -10.49 -7.41 15.59
C THR A 545 -10.72 -5.93 15.29
N VAL A 546 -11.96 -5.48 15.43
CA VAL A 546 -12.35 -4.08 15.24
C VAL A 546 -12.77 -3.51 16.58
N THR A 547 -11.97 -2.56 17.09
CA THR A 547 -12.13 -2.04 18.46
C THR A 547 -13.15 -0.91 18.58
N GLY A 548 -13.37 -0.19 17.48
CA GLY A 548 -14.39 0.84 17.33
C GLY A 548 -15.62 0.33 16.58
N ASP A 549 -16.33 1.23 15.92
CA ASP A 549 -17.61 0.94 15.26
C ASP A 549 -17.39 0.50 13.80
N ILE A 550 -18.19 -0.48 13.35
CA ILE A 550 -18.36 -0.83 11.93
C ILE A 550 -19.69 -0.26 11.45
N ILE A 551 -19.67 0.56 10.40
CA ILE A 551 -20.85 1.20 9.81
C ILE A 551 -20.90 0.92 8.31
N SER A 552 -22.02 0.36 7.86
CA SER A 552 -22.33 0.03 6.47
C SER A 552 -23.66 0.70 6.07
N ASN A 553 -23.69 1.44 4.97
CA ASN A 553 -24.85 2.26 4.57
C ASN A 553 -25.76 1.63 3.51
N MET A 554 -25.35 0.53 2.85
CA MET A 554 -26.14 -0.11 1.78
C MET A 554 -26.20 -1.64 1.83
N ASP A 555 -25.23 -2.33 2.45
CA ASP A 555 -25.09 -3.79 2.40
C ASP A 555 -24.95 -4.38 3.82
N GLU A 556 -24.19 -5.47 3.95
CA GLU A 556 -23.88 -6.15 5.21
C GLU A 556 -22.79 -5.36 5.99
N GLY A 557 -22.75 -5.50 7.31
CA GLY A 557 -21.74 -4.86 8.16
C GLY A 557 -20.40 -5.60 8.07
N VAL A 558 -20.44 -6.91 8.32
CA VAL A 558 -19.30 -7.83 8.23
C VAL A 558 -19.70 -9.07 7.43
N VAL A 559 -18.82 -9.50 6.53
CA VAL A 559 -18.90 -10.79 5.85
C VAL A 559 -17.53 -11.48 5.93
N ILE A 560 -17.47 -12.69 6.48
CA ILE A 560 -16.26 -13.52 6.49
C ILE A 560 -16.59 -14.89 5.88
N GLU A 561 -15.99 -15.19 4.73
CA GLU A 561 -16.09 -16.47 4.03
C GLU A 561 -14.73 -17.18 4.15
N THR A 562 -14.67 -18.35 4.79
CA THR A 562 -13.41 -19.09 5.02
C THR A 562 -13.58 -20.57 4.65
N THR A 563 -12.84 -21.03 3.64
CA THR A 563 -13.02 -22.36 3.02
C THR A 563 -11.72 -23.15 2.93
N ALA A 564 -11.68 -24.34 3.51
CA ALA A 564 -10.57 -25.29 3.35
C ALA A 564 -11.08 -26.59 2.68
N TYR A 565 -10.39 -27.06 1.64
CA TYR A 565 -10.73 -28.35 1.02
C TYR A 565 -10.00 -29.51 1.75
N PHE A 566 -8.67 -29.45 1.86
CA PHE A 566 -7.85 -30.45 2.54
C PHE A 566 -7.10 -29.85 3.76
N GLY A 567 -7.86 -29.48 4.80
CA GLY A 567 -7.33 -28.95 6.05
C GLY A 567 -8.38 -28.19 6.88
N ASP A 568 -7.94 -27.60 7.99
CA ASP A 568 -8.85 -26.89 8.91
C ASP A 568 -9.17 -25.48 8.39
N ALA A 569 -10.44 -25.08 8.51
CA ALA A 569 -10.93 -23.73 8.25
C ALA A 569 -11.27 -23.04 9.58
N THR A 570 -10.82 -21.80 9.78
CA THR A 570 -11.07 -21.06 11.02
C THR A 570 -11.30 -19.59 10.74
N ALA A 571 -12.48 -19.09 11.11
CA ALA A 571 -12.87 -17.69 11.05
C ALA A 571 -13.12 -17.15 12.46
N ILE A 572 -12.46 -16.05 12.83
CA ILE A 572 -12.60 -15.40 14.13
C ILE A 572 -12.89 -13.91 13.93
N ILE A 573 -13.91 -13.36 14.59
CA ILE A 573 -14.08 -11.91 14.69
C ILE A 573 -14.44 -11.43 16.10
N ASN A 574 -13.68 -10.42 16.55
CA ASN A 574 -14.01 -9.58 17.70
C ASN A 574 -14.52 -8.22 17.18
N ALA A 575 -15.78 -7.88 17.49
CA ALA A 575 -16.39 -6.60 17.13
C ALA A 575 -16.93 -5.86 18.37
N ASN A 576 -16.96 -4.54 18.30
CA ASN A 576 -17.68 -3.68 19.24
C ASN A 576 -19.12 -3.45 18.75
N ASN A 577 -19.39 -2.37 18.01
CA ASN A 577 -20.70 -2.11 17.42
C ASN A 577 -20.68 -2.40 15.91
N VAL A 578 -21.77 -2.95 15.38
CA VAL A 578 -21.96 -3.12 13.93
C VAL A 578 -23.33 -2.60 13.52
N MET A 579 -23.34 -1.55 12.71
CA MET A 579 -24.54 -0.95 12.14
C MET A 579 -24.54 -1.15 10.63
N SER A 580 -25.62 -1.72 10.11
CA SER A 580 -25.77 -2.04 8.68
C SER A 580 -27.22 -1.83 8.23
N THR A 581 -27.47 -1.85 6.92
CA THR A 581 -28.84 -1.82 6.38
C THR A 581 -29.38 -3.20 6.03
N VAL A 582 -28.52 -4.16 5.68
CA VAL A 582 -28.93 -5.53 5.33
C VAL A 582 -28.72 -6.46 6.53
N LYS A 583 -27.53 -7.03 6.71
CA LYS A 583 -27.20 -7.96 7.78
C LYS A 583 -26.04 -7.44 8.61
N GLY A 584 -26.12 -7.54 9.94
CA GLY A 584 -25.06 -7.11 10.84
C GLY A 584 -23.75 -7.85 10.59
N ILE A 585 -23.73 -9.16 10.86
CA ILE A 585 -22.57 -10.03 10.69
C ILE A 585 -23.00 -11.32 10.01
N ARG A 586 -22.25 -11.72 8.97
CA ARG A 586 -22.30 -13.06 8.37
C ARG A 586 -20.92 -13.72 8.45
N MET A 587 -20.89 -14.99 8.87
CA MET A 587 -19.68 -15.80 8.85
C MET A 587 -19.99 -17.19 8.29
N ASP A 588 -19.35 -17.53 7.18
CA ASP A 588 -19.49 -18.81 6.50
C ASP A 588 -18.14 -19.56 6.57
N THR A 589 -18.04 -20.57 7.43
CA THR A 589 -16.83 -21.40 7.55
C THR A 589 -17.11 -22.82 7.08
N TYR A 590 -16.31 -23.30 6.13
CA TYR A 590 -16.47 -24.62 5.52
C TYR A 590 -15.15 -25.39 5.43
N ALA A 591 -15.17 -26.67 5.84
CA ALA A 591 -14.07 -27.62 5.67
C ALA A 591 -14.55 -28.88 4.94
N GLU A 592 -14.06 -29.18 3.72
CA GLU A 592 -14.42 -30.45 3.05
C GLU A 592 -13.86 -31.65 3.85
N THR A 593 -12.62 -31.53 4.34
CA THR A 593 -12.02 -32.46 5.29
C THR A 593 -11.27 -31.72 6.39
N GLY A 594 -11.53 -32.04 7.66
CA GLY A 594 -10.88 -31.41 8.81
C GLY A 594 -11.88 -30.74 9.76
N LEU A 595 -11.42 -29.69 10.45
CA LEU A 595 -12.23 -28.90 11.38
C LEU A 595 -12.68 -27.58 10.75
N SER A 596 -13.98 -27.29 10.81
CA SER A 596 -14.52 -25.94 10.56
C SER A 596 -14.75 -25.24 11.91
N THR A 597 -14.18 -24.05 12.10
CA THR A 597 -14.33 -23.26 13.34
C THR A 597 -14.81 -21.84 13.04
N THR A 598 -15.97 -21.46 13.57
CA THR A 598 -16.54 -20.11 13.48
C THR A 598 -16.60 -19.52 14.89
N ASP A 599 -15.87 -18.43 15.16
CA ASP A 599 -15.80 -17.78 16.49
C ASP A 599 -16.16 -16.29 16.39
N LEU A 600 -17.27 -15.91 17.04
CA LEU A 600 -17.78 -14.55 17.09
C LEU A 600 -17.79 -14.03 18.54
N THR A 601 -17.16 -12.89 18.78
CA THR A 601 -17.37 -12.09 20.00
C THR A 601 -17.88 -10.69 19.64
N VAL A 602 -19.04 -10.33 20.17
CA VAL A 602 -19.63 -8.97 20.08
C VAL A 602 -19.74 -8.35 21.46
N THR A 603 -19.00 -7.27 21.67
CA THR A 603 -18.98 -6.54 22.95
C THR A 603 -19.98 -5.38 23.01
N GLY A 604 -20.35 -4.79 21.87
CA GLY A 604 -21.32 -3.70 21.76
C GLY A 604 -22.70 -4.16 21.27
N GLN A 605 -23.27 -3.42 20.32
CA GLN A 605 -24.58 -3.68 19.72
C GLN A 605 -24.49 -3.97 18.22
N ILE A 606 -25.25 -4.97 17.75
CA ILE A 606 -25.56 -5.20 16.34
C ILE A 606 -26.91 -4.58 15.98
N SER A 607 -27.00 -3.92 14.83
CA SER A 607 -28.27 -3.52 14.23
C SER A 607 -28.26 -3.60 12.70
N GLY A 608 -29.34 -4.11 12.13
CA GLY A 608 -29.59 -4.25 10.69
C GLY A 608 -31.00 -4.79 10.43
N ALA A 609 -31.36 -5.04 9.17
CA ALA A 609 -32.60 -5.78 8.89
C ALA A 609 -32.49 -7.22 9.41
N GLU A 610 -31.33 -7.85 9.26
CA GLU A 610 -30.92 -9.12 9.88
C GLU A 610 -29.72 -8.89 10.81
N GLY A 611 -29.57 -9.74 11.83
CA GLY A 611 -28.54 -9.56 12.85
C GLY A 611 -27.26 -10.32 12.57
N ILE A 612 -27.10 -11.44 13.27
CA ILE A 612 -25.97 -12.35 13.19
C ILE A 612 -26.42 -13.62 12.46
N ASP A 613 -25.60 -14.07 11.51
CA ASP A 613 -25.75 -15.32 10.78
C ASP A 613 -24.40 -16.07 10.80
N LEU A 614 -24.36 -17.25 11.42
CA LEU A 614 -23.16 -18.07 11.57
C LEU A 614 -23.38 -19.45 10.95
N GLU A 615 -22.69 -19.74 9.87
CA GLU A 615 -22.66 -21.06 9.25
C GLU A 615 -21.32 -21.76 9.55
N GLY A 616 -21.37 -22.92 10.20
CA GLY A 616 -20.21 -23.78 10.48
C GLY A 616 -20.45 -25.17 9.91
N ASN A 617 -19.90 -25.42 8.72
CA ASN A 617 -20.21 -26.60 7.91
C ASN A 617 -18.96 -27.46 7.62
N ALA A 618 -19.12 -28.77 7.44
CA ALA A 618 -18.06 -29.64 6.94
C ALA A 618 -18.59 -30.87 6.20
N ASP A 619 -17.87 -31.39 5.22
CA ASP A 619 -18.29 -32.62 4.51
C ASP A 619 -17.95 -33.86 5.33
N ASN A 620 -16.65 -34.07 5.63
CA ASN A 620 -16.14 -35.21 6.39
C ASN A 620 -15.17 -34.71 7.47
N GLY A 621 -15.72 -34.36 8.63
CA GLY A 621 -15.02 -33.54 9.61
C GLY A 621 -15.86 -33.26 10.85
N SER A 622 -15.65 -32.11 11.48
CA SER A 622 -16.53 -31.58 12.50
C SER A 622 -16.62 -30.06 12.40
N ALA A 623 -17.68 -29.49 12.97
CA ALA A 623 -17.90 -28.04 13.01
C ALA A 623 -17.99 -27.55 14.45
N ILE A 624 -17.25 -26.50 14.79
CA ILE A 624 -17.28 -25.80 16.06
C ILE A 624 -17.78 -24.38 15.79
N ILE A 625 -18.87 -23.97 16.46
CA ILE A 625 -19.37 -22.60 16.42
C ILE A 625 -19.35 -22.04 17.84
N ILE A 626 -18.69 -20.89 18.02
CA ILE A 626 -18.60 -20.14 19.28
C ILE A 626 -19.21 -18.75 19.04
N ALA A 627 -20.11 -18.32 19.91
CA ALA A 627 -20.74 -17.00 19.82
C ALA A 627 -20.93 -16.35 21.20
N ASP A 628 -20.21 -15.28 21.52
CA ASP A 628 -20.44 -14.43 22.70
C ASP A 628 -21.04 -13.08 22.28
N VAL A 629 -22.36 -12.92 22.43
CA VAL A 629 -23.12 -11.79 21.91
C VAL A 629 -23.69 -10.94 23.04
N ASN A 630 -23.33 -9.65 23.06
CA ASN A 630 -23.91 -8.69 24.00
C ASN A 630 -25.33 -8.27 23.60
N GLN A 631 -25.51 -7.46 22.55
CA GLN A 631 -26.82 -6.91 22.16
C GLN A 631 -27.07 -6.98 20.65
N VAL A 632 -28.32 -7.27 20.26
CA VAL A 632 -28.79 -7.28 18.87
C VAL A 632 -30.19 -6.67 18.80
N ALA A 633 -30.42 -5.78 17.83
CA ALA A 633 -31.74 -5.21 17.55
C ALA A 633 -32.01 -5.16 16.04
N THR A 634 -32.96 -5.97 15.56
CA THR A 634 -33.19 -6.23 14.13
C THR A 634 -34.66 -6.32 13.77
N ASP A 635 -34.98 -6.16 12.47
CA ASP A 635 -36.34 -6.37 11.97
C ASP A 635 -36.65 -7.89 11.82
N ASN A 636 -35.80 -8.63 11.12
CA ASN A 636 -35.85 -10.09 10.95
C ASN A 636 -35.02 -10.79 12.05
N ASN A 637 -34.65 -12.06 11.86
CA ASN A 637 -33.89 -12.88 12.83
C ASN A 637 -32.71 -12.12 13.45
N ALA A 638 -32.62 -12.13 14.78
CA ALA A 638 -31.55 -11.45 15.49
C ALA A 638 -30.28 -12.31 15.56
N VAL A 639 -30.38 -13.59 15.89
CA VAL A 639 -29.27 -14.56 15.81
C VAL A 639 -29.74 -15.82 15.09
N HIS A 640 -29.07 -16.18 14.01
CA HIS A 640 -29.18 -17.48 13.33
C HIS A 640 -27.82 -18.18 13.38
N ILE A 641 -27.82 -19.44 13.81
CA ILE A 641 -26.65 -20.32 13.80
C ILE A 641 -27.06 -21.58 13.06
N SER A 642 -26.27 -22.01 12.08
CA SER A 642 -26.48 -23.26 11.36
C SER A 642 -25.21 -24.10 11.28
N SER A 643 -25.35 -25.41 11.41
CA SER A 643 -24.24 -26.35 11.27
C SER A 643 -24.68 -27.65 10.61
N TYR A 644 -24.24 -27.84 9.36
CA TYR A 644 -24.60 -28.95 8.50
C TYR A 644 -23.37 -29.80 8.16
N LEU A 645 -23.44 -31.08 8.50
CA LEU A 645 -22.44 -32.08 8.09
C LEU A 645 -23.00 -33.02 7.02
N PHE A 646 -22.32 -33.11 5.87
CA PHE A 646 -22.89 -33.72 4.67
C PHE A 646 -22.53 -35.21 4.47
N SER A 647 -21.30 -35.62 4.80
CA SER A 647 -20.81 -37.00 4.58
C SER A 647 -20.44 -37.74 5.87
N GLY A 648 -20.05 -37.04 6.95
CA GLY A 648 -19.88 -37.64 8.28
C GLY A 648 -19.29 -36.71 9.35
N ASP A 649 -19.74 -36.90 10.60
CA ASP A 649 -19.18 -36.26 11.80
C ASP A 649 -18.06 -37.10 12.42
N THR A 650 -16.94 -36.49 12.82
CA THR A 650 -15.94 -37.15 13.67
C THR A 650 -16.38 -37.29 15.14
N GLY A 651 -17.48 -36.63 15.51
CA GLY A 651 -18.11 -36.69 16.83
C GLY A 651 -17.83 -35.46 17.70
N LEU A 652 -16.97 -34.54 17.23
CA LEU A 652 -16.48 -33.36 17.94
C LEU A 652 -17.29 -32.08 17.65
N SER A 653 -18.38 -32.19 16.88
CA SER A 653 -19.13 -31.01 16.46
C SER A 653 -19.91 -30.38 17.61
N THR A 654 -19.75 -29.06 17.79
CA THR A 654 -20.32 -28.29 18.89
C THR A 654 -20.82 -26.91 18.46
N ILE A 655 -21.85 -26.43 19.15
CA ILE A 655 -22.32 -25.05 19.11
C ILE A 655 -22.34 -24.56 20.55
N ASP A 656 -21.53 -23.56 20.89
CA ASP A 656 -21.49 -22.90 22.20
C ASP A 656 -21.83 -21.42 22.03
N ALA A 657 -23.00 -21.01 22.51
CA ALA A 657 -23.54 -19.67 22.33
C ALA A 657 -23.91 -19.04 23.68
N ILE A 658 -23.43 -17.82 23.92
CA ILE A 658 -23.70 -17.01 25.09
C ILE A 658 -24.35 -15.71 24.64
N THR A 659 -25.51 -15.37 25.20
CA THR A 659 -26.16 -14.08 25.02
C THR A 659 -26.24 -13.35 26.35
N ARG A 660 -25.87 -12.06 26.39
CA ARG A 660 -25.68 -11.32 27.66
C ARG A 660 -26.65 -10.17 27.90
N GLY A 661 -27.15 -9.56 26.83
CA GLY A 661 -28.00 -8.37 26.85
C GLY A 661 -29.35 -8.60 26.17
N ALA A 662 -29.87 -7.57 25.50
CA ALA A 662 -31.10 -7.68 24.73
C ALA A 662 -30.83 -8.19 23.30
N ILE A 663 -31.47 -9.30 22.94
CA ILE A 663 -31.50 -9.92 21.61
C ILE A 663 -32.93 -9.78 21.09
N VAL A 664 -33.17 -8.82 20.19
CA VAL A 664 -34.52 -8.39 19.81
C VAL A 664 -34.71 -8.45 18.30
N SER A 665 -35.67 -9.25 17.85
CA SER A 665 -36.16 -9.34 16.47
C SER A 665 -37.62 -8.89 16.40
N GLN A 666 -37.98 -7.97 15.49
CA GLN A 666 -39.37 -7.48 15.36
C GLN A 666 -40.33 -8.47 14.66
N GLN A 667 -39.84 -9.30 13.74
CA GLN A 667 -40.64 -10.14 12.83
C GLN A 667 -40.10 -11.58 12.70
N GLY A 668 -38.95 -11.88 13.31
CA GLY A 668 -38.26 -13.17 13.19
C GLY A 668 -38.07 -13.88 14.53
N TYR A 669 -37.10 -14.79 14.55
CA TYR A 669 -36.62 -15.44 15.77
C TYR A 669 -35.68 -14.52 16.54
N GLY A 670 -35.73 -14.56 17.87
CA GLY A 670 -34.67 -13.98 18.70
C GLY A 670 -33.36 -14.75 18.49
N ILE A 671 -33.41 -16.06 18.72
CA ILE A 671 -32.32 -17.00 18.45
C ILE A 671 -32.87 -18.21 17.69
N ARG A 672 -32.22 -18.60 16.59
CA ARG A 672 -32.52 -19.82 15.82
C ARG A 672 -31.24 -20.63 15.67
N ILE A 673 -31.23 -21.87 16.13
CA ILE A 673 -30.10 -22.80 15.97
C ILE A 673 -30.58 -24.02 15.18
N GLU A 674 -29.84 -24.37 14.11
CA GLU A 674 -30.15 -25.49 13.22
C GLU A 674 -28.93 -26.41 13.11
N THR A 675 -29.08 -27.69 13.43
CA THR A 675 -27.98 -28.65 13.27
C THR A 675 -28.47 -30.06 12.97
N ASN A 676 -27.60 -30.89 12.40
CA ASN A 676 -27.87 -32.31 12.21
C ASN A 676 -27.07 -33.22 13.17
N THR A 677 -25.91 -32.78 13.64
CA THR A 677 -24.95 -33.64 14.38
C THR A 677 -24.22 -32.95 15.55
N ALA A 678 -24.34 -31.63 15.73
CA ALA A 678 -23.62 -30.94 16.81
C ALA A 678 -24.28 -31.12 18.20
N GLU A 679 -23.44 -31.13 19.24
CA GLU A 679 -23.88 -30.87 20.61
C GLU A 679 -24.10 -29.36 20.77
N THR A 680 -25.20 -28.95 21.41
CA THR A 680 -25.58 -27.54 21.51
C THR A 680 -25.61 -27.09 22.95
N TYR A 681 -24.91 -26.01 23.26
CA TYR A 681 -24.90 -25.33 24.55
C TYR A 681 -25.30 -23.88 24.30
N LEU A 682 -26.43 -23.45 24.87
CA LEU A 682 -26.93 -22.08 24.75
C LEU A 682 -27.13 -21.50 26.16
N THR A 683 -26.35 -20.47 26.48
CA THR A 683 -26.50 -19.67 27.70
C THR A 683 -27.21 -18.37 27.37
N VAL A 684 -28.29 -18.06 28.11
CA VAL A 684 -29.08 -16.84 27.91
C VAL A 684 -29.14 -16.02 29.19
N ALA A 685 -28.65 -14.79 29.13
CA ALA A 685 -28.87 -13.73 30.10
C ALA A 685 -29.51 -12.52 29.40
N GLY A 686 -30.45 -11.85 30.08
CA GLY A 686 -31.17 -10.71 29.51
C GLY A 686 -32.40 -11.09 28.69
N LEU A 687 -32.85 -10.16 27.85
CA LEU A 687 -34.08 -10.29 27.07
C LEU A 687 -33.79 -10.97 25.73
N VAL A 688 -34.52 -12.03 25.41
CA VAL A 688 -34.64 -12.56 24.05
C VAL A 688 -36.08 -12.36 23.58
N HIS A 689 -36.26 -11.53 22.55
CA HIS A 689 -37.55 -11.23 21.95
C HIS A 689 -37.56 -11.63 20.47
N GLY A 690 -38.46 -12.52 20.08
CA GLY A 690 -38.75 -12.84 18.68
C GLY A 690 -40.19 -12.48 18.38
N GLY A 691 -40.41 -11.35 17.71
CA GLY A 691 -41.73 -10.74 17.48
C GLY A 691 -42.72 -11.70 16.82
N ASP A 692 -42.84 -11.70 15.49
CA ASP A 692 -43.75 -12.64 14.80
C ASP A 692 -43.28 -14.13 14.92
N GLY A 693 -42.02 -14.37 15.31
CA GLY A 693 -41.43 -15.70 15.46
C GLY A 693 -41.49 -16.29 16.88
N THR A 694 -40.43 -17.02 17.22
CA THR A 694 -40.20 -17.63 18.54
C THR A 694 -38.99 -16.95 19.20
N ALA A 695 -38.98 -16.78 20.52
CA ALA A 695 -37.82 -16.22 21.20
C ALA A 695 -36.57 -17.08 20.98
N ILE A 696 -36.66 -18.41 21.20
CA ILE A 696 -35.60 -19.38 20.92
C ILE A 696 -36.16 -20.57 20.12
N GLY A 697 -35.58 -20.88 18.96
CA GLY A 697 -35.88 -22.08 18.18
C GLY A 697 -34.66 -22.99 18.03
N LEU A 698 -34.77 -24.25 18.47
CA LEU A 698 -33.73 -25.27 18.32
C LEU A 698 -34.22 -26.37 17.38
N TYR A 699 -33.57 -26.53 16.23
CA TYR A 699 -34.00 -27.43 15.16
C TYR A 699 -32.98 -28.53 14.90
N ARG A 700 -33.45 -29.77 14.81
CA ARG A 700 -32.61 -30.94 14.53
C ARG A 700 -33.08 -31.70 13.31
N LEU A 701 -32.19 -31.83 12.32
CA LEU A 701 -32.53 -32.39 11.02
C LEU A 701 -32.38 -33.91 10.94
N ASP A 702 -31.41 -34.50 11.66
CA ASP A 702 -31.08 -35.92 11.58
C ASP A 702 -31.36 -36.68 12.90
N ASN A 703 -31.54 -38.00 12.82
CA ASN A 703 -31.94 -38.88 13.94
C ASN A 703 -30.77 -39.30 14.87
N THR A 704 -29.67 -38.54 14.92
CA THR A 704 -28.47 -38.85 15.71
C THR A 704 -28.61 -38.40 17.16
N GLN A 705 -28.37 -39.29 18.13
CA GLN A 705 -28.46 -38.96 19.57
C GLN A 705 -27.30 -38.05 19.99
N LYS A 706 -27.59 -36.74 20.15
CA LYS A 706 -26.67 -35.72 20.68
C LYS A 706 -27.40 -34.81 21.68
N SER A 707 -26.70 -34.22 22.64
CA SER A 707 -27.26 -33.38 23.71
C SER A 707 -27.54 -31.95 23.24
N ALA A 708 -28.57 -31.32 23.79
CA ALA A 708 -28.80 -29.87 23.71
C ALA A 708 -29.10 -29.36 25.12
N THR A 709 -28.34 -28.36 25.57
CA THR A 709 -28.41 -27.78 26.90
C THR A 709 -28.77 -26.30 26.76
N LEU A 710 -29.78 -25.87 27.53
CA LEU A 710 -30.19 -24.47 27.62
C LEU A 710 -30.01 -24.01 29.07
N GLU A 711 -29.07 -23.11 29.31
CA GLU A 711 -28.80 -22.51 30.62
C GLU A 711 -29.39 -21.10 30.67
N LEU A 712 -30.36 -20.86 31.55
CA LEU A 712 -31.04 -19.58 31.66
C LEU A 712 -30.56 -18.82 32.91
N GLN A 713 -29.75 -17.78 32.71
CA GLN A 713 -29.10 -17.02 33.77
C GLN A 713 -30.08 -16.09 34.52
N PRO A 714 -29.83 -15.79 35.82
CA PRO A 714 -30.70 -14.92 36.61
C PRO A 714 -31.02 -13.58 35.95
N GLY A 715 -32.31 -13.31 35.75
CA GLY A 715 -32.81 -12.10 35.10
C GLY A 715 -33.05 -12.22 33.59
N TYR A 716 -33.04 -13.44 33.03
CA TYR A 716 -33.51 -13.69 31.67
C TYR A 716 -35.00 -13.32 31.48
N VAL A 717 -35.37 -12.98 30.25
CA VAL A 717 -36.77 -12.82 29.82
C VAL A 717 -36.88 -13.39 28.40
N LEU A 718 -37.84 -14.29 28.16
CA LEU A 718 -38.14 -14.83 26.83
C LEU A 718 -39.51 -14.32 26.37
N GLU A 719 -39.57 -13.65 25.23
CA GLU A 719 -40.80 -13.12 24.63
C GLU A 719 -40.93 -13.58 23.18
N GLY A 720 -42.03 -14.26 22.84
CA GLY A 720 -42.40 -14.51 21.45
C GLY A 720 -43.91 -14.45 21.26
N ILE A 721 -44.37 -13.91 20.12
CA ILE A 721 -45.82 -13.83 19.85
C ILE A 721 -46.35 -15.24 19.51
N THR A 722 -45.56 -16.03 18.77
CA THR A 722 -45.92 -17.41 18.41
C THR A 722 -45.61 -18.39 19.55
N GLN A 723 -44.35 -18.47 20.01
CA GLN A 723 -43.91 -19.33 21.12
C GLN A 723 -42.70 -18.72 21.85
N ALA A 724 -42.50 -19.06 23.13
CA ALA A 724 -41.28 -18.70 23.87
C ALA A 724 -40.08 -19.61 23.51
N LEU A 725 -40.32 -20.92 23.31
CA LEU A 725 -39.30 -21.90 22.97
C LEU A 725 -39.88 -22.96 22.02
N VAL A 726 -39.22 -23.19 20.88
CA VAL A 726 -39.53 -24.29 19.94
C VAL A 726 -38.37 -25.29 19.96
N ASN A 727 -38.68 -26.58 20.04
CA ASN A 727 -37.73 -27.67 19.82
C ASN A 727 -38.38 -28.75 18.92
N GLU A 728 -38.09 -28.70 17.62
CA GLU A 728 -38.72 -29.57 16.64
C GLU A 728 -37.86 -30.82 16.36
N SER A 729 -38.16 -31.89 17.09
CA SER A 729 -38.04 -33.29 16.64
C SER A 729 -38.64 -34.27 17.68
N ASN A 730 -38.77 -35.55 17.30
CA ASN A 730 -39.35 -36.61 18.15
C ASN A 730 -38.40 -37.14 19.24
N TYR A 731 -37.19 -36.56 19.39
CA TYR A 731 -36.06 -37.21 20.06
C TYR A 731 -35.37 -36.33 21.11
N PHE A 732 -36.17 -35.63 21.93
CA PHE A 732 -35.70 -35.27 23.26
C PHE A 732 -35.53 -36.58 24.06
N ASP A 733 -34.29 -36.96 24.37
CA ASP A 733 -34.04 -37.98 25.40
C ASP A 733 -33.98 -37.26 26.75
N PRO A 734 -35.04 -37.33 27.57
CA PRO A 734 -35.10 -36.59 28.83
C PRO A 734 -34.04 -37.03 29.85
N ASN A 735 -33.24 -38.08 29.58
CA ASN A 735 -32.15 -38.49 30.47
C ASN A 735 -30.79 -37.82 30.13
N THR A 736 -30.72 -36.95 29.11
CA THR A 736 -29.44 -36.38 28.61
C THR A 736 -29.47 -34.90 28.26
N ALA A 737 -30.64 -34.25 28.31
CA ALA A 737 -30.80 -32.82 28.03
C ALA A 737 -31.38 -32.12 29.26
N THR A 738 -30.60 -31.21 29.86
CA THR A 738 -30.95 -30.49 31.08
C THR A 738 -31.37 -29.05 30.79
N LEU A 739 -32.40 -28.59 31.54
CA LEU A 739 -32.82 -27.20 31.62
C LEU A 739 -32.53 -26.71 33.03
N ASP A 740 -31.43 -25.96 33.22
CA ASP A 740 -31.12 -25.38 34.53
C ASP A 740 -31.76 -23.99 34.66
N LEU A 741 -32.44 -23.76 35.79
CA LEU A 741 -33.22 -22.56 36.08
C LEU A 741 -32.80 -21.91 37.41
N PRO A 742 -31.53 -21.49 37.59
CA PRO A 742 -31.07 -20.91 38.85
C PRO A 742 -31.91 -19.65 39.21
N ASN A 743 -32.69 -19.77 40.29
CA ASN A 743 -33.46 -18.69 40.95
C ASN A 743 -34.40 -17.83 40.06
N SER A 744 -34.91 -18.38 38.95
CA SER A 744 -35.60 -17.59 37.91
C SER A 744 -37.03 -18.08 37.58
N HIS A 745 -37.82 -17.22 36.92
CA HIS A 745 -39.20 -17.49 36.47
C HIS A 745 -39.26 -17.79 34.96
N LEU A 746 -39.79 -18.96 34.58
CA LEU A 746 -40.10 -19.28 33.19
C LEU A 746 -41.47 -18.72 32.81
N VAL A 747 -41.47 -17.71 31.92
CA VAL A 747 -42.69 -17.11 31.36
C VAL A 747 -42.97 -17.72 29.99
N LEU A 748 -43.94 -18.65 29.92
CA LEU A 748 -44.40 -19.23 28.66
C LEU A 748 -45.51 -18.34 28.05
N GLY A 749 -45.09 -17.30 27.35
CA GLY A 749 -45.97 -16.43 26.56
C GLY A 749 -46.22 -16.97 25.16
N GLY A 750 -47.46 -16.90 24.69
CA GLY A 750 -47.85 -17.23 23.32
C GLY A 750 -49.34 -16.94 23.06
N VAL A 751 -49.68 -16.47 21.86
CA VAL A 751 -51.04 -16.09 21.49
C VAL A 751 -51.68 -17.17 20.60
N GLY A 752 -51.92 -18.36 21.16
CA GLY A 752 -52.48 -19.47 20.39
C GLY A 752 -52.79 -20.73 21.20
N GLN A 753 -53.48 -21.68 20.56
CA GLN A 753 -53.71 -23.03 21.07
C GLN A 753 -52.52 -23.93 20.70
N THR A 754 -51.38 -23.70 21.34
CA THR A 754 -50.16 -24.52 21.20
C THR A 754 -49.95 -25.34 22.48
N GLU A 755 -49.94 -26.67 22.36
CA GLU A 755 -49.58 -27.56 23.46
C GLU A 755 -48.07 -27.48 23.71
N PHE A 756 -47.69 -27.15 24.95
CA PHE A 756 -46.30 -27.21 25.41
C PHE A 756 -46.13 -28.50 26.22
N ASP A 757 -45.38 -29.47 25.69
CA ASP A 757 -45.22 -30.79 26.30
C ASP A 757 -44.22 -30.74 27.48
N LEU A 758 -44.75 -30.43 28.66
CA LEU A 758 -44.02 -30.40 29.93
C LEU A 758 -43.48 -31.79 30.38
N THR A 759 -43.77 -32.88 29.68
CA THR A 759 -43.15 -34.19 29.97
C THR A 759 -41.70 -34.28 29.45
N ARG A 760 -41.26 -33.29 28.66
CA ARG A 760 -39.92 -33.16 28.06
C ARG A 760 -39.03 -32.16 28.80
N ILE A 761 -39.09 -32.13 30.13
CA ILE A 761 -38.18 -31.34 30.98
C ILE A 761 -37.58 -32.28 32.02
N ASP A 762 -36.27 -32.51 31.95
CA ASP A 762 -35.55 -33.21 33.01
C ASP A 762 -35.50 -32.33 34.27
N ASN A 763 -35.45 -32.94 35.46
CA ASN A 763 -35.66 -32.27 36.75
C ASN A 763 -37.04 -31.56 36.92
N ARG A 764 -38.09 -31.98 36.20
CA ARG A 764 -39.49 -31.56 36.45
C ARG A 764 -39.86 -31.55 37.93
N ASP A 765 -39.51 -32.62 38.65
CA ASP A 765 -39.84 -32.74 40.07
C ASP A 765 -39.01 -31.78 40.94
N GLU A 766 -37.74 -31.52 40.65
CA GLU A 766 -36.91 -30.56 41.42
C GLU A 766 -37.39 -29.11 41.21
N ALA A 767 -37.74 -28.76 39.96
CA ALA A 767 -38.28 -27.45 39.61
C ALA A 767 -39.67 -27.17 40.22
N ILE A 768 -40.50 -28.20 40.41
CA ILE A 768 -41.87 -28.09 40.93
C ILE A 768 -41.96 -28.34 42.45
N THR A 769 -41.12 -29.20 43.03
CA THR A 769 -41.23 -29.66 44.43
C THR A 769 -40.14 -29.17 45.38
N GLU A 770 -38.95 -28.79 44.89
CA GLU A 770 -37.89 -28.17 45.72
C GLU A 770 -37.71 -26.66 45.43
N GLY A 771 -38.31 -26.16 44.34
CA GLY A 771 -38.37 -24.74 44.00
C GLY A 771 -39.59 -23.98 44.55
N ASP A 772 -39.51 -22.65 44.59
CA ASP A 772 -40.68 -21.78 44.76
C ASP A 772 -41.73 -22.11 43.69
N SER A 773 -42.96 -22.40 44.12
CA SER A 773 -44.06 -22.87 43.27
C SER A 773 -44.46 -21.89 42.15
N ASN A 774 -43.96 -20.66 42.20
CA ASN A 774 -44.17 -19.64 41.17
C ASN A 774 -43.14 -19.68 40.02
N ARG A 775 -42.07 -20.49 40.10
CA ARG A 775 -40.97 -20.53 39.10
C ARG A 775 -41.40 -20.93 37.68
N ILE A 776 -42.53 -21.61 37.52
CA ILE A 776 -43.15 -21.90 36.22
C ILE A 776 -44.58 -21.35 36.21
N THR A 777 -44.76 -20.14 35.72
CA THR A 777 -46.10 -19.59 35.43
C THR A 777 -46.50 -19.98 34.00
N GLY A 778 -47.01 -21.20 33.85
CA GLY A 778 -47.33 -21.80 32.54
C GLY A 778 -48.67 -22.53 32.50
N PHE A 779 -49.79 -21.84 32.77
CA PHE A 779 -51.14 -22.42 32.67
C PHE A 779 -52.16 -21.47 32.03
N GLY A 780 -52.03 -21.26 30.71
CA GLY A 780 -52.99 -20.48 29.90
C GLY A 780 -52.57 -19.04 29.64
N THR A 781 -53.01 -18.49 28.49
CA THR A 781 -52.70 -17.12 28.08
C THR A 781 -53.37 -16.12 29.02
N LEU A 782 -52.61 -15.20 29.64
CA LEU A 782 -53.18 -14.05 30.37
C LEU A 782 -53.65 -12.98 29.37
N VAL A 783 -54.95 -12.98 29.05
CA VAL A 783 -55.56 -11.95 28.20
C VAL A 783 -56.07 -10.79 29.05
N LYS A 784 -55.60 -9.58 28.76
CA LYS A 784 -56.03 -8.34 29.45
C LYS A 784 -57.38 -7.86 28.93
N THR A 785 -58.47 -8.29 29.58
CA THR A 785 -59.85 -7.94 29.24
C THR A 785 -60.28 -6.60 29.85
N GLY A 786 -59.62 -5.53 29.41
CA GLY A 786 -59.87 -4.15 29.85
C GLY A 786 -58.88 -3.65 30.92
N ASN A 787 -59.16 -2.47 31.50
CA ASN A 787 -58.13 -1.68 32.20
C ASN A 787 -57.56 -2.29 33.50
N SER A 788 -58.16 -3.33 34.08
CA SER A 788 -57.71 -3.94 35.35
C SER A 788 -58.09 -5.41 35.53
N VAL A 789 -58.45 -6.12 34.46
CA VAL A 789 -58.86 -7.54 34.53
C VAL A 789 -57.92 -8.37 33.66
N TRP A 790 -57.33 -9.40 34.26
CA TRP A 790 -56.54 -10.40 33.59
C TRP A 790 -57.32 -11.72 33.59
N THR A 791 -57.55 -12.28 32.41
CA THR A 791 -58.30 -13.53 32.25
C THR A 791 -57.35 -14.62 31.77
N LEU A 792 -57.33 -15.73 32.49
CA LEU A 792 -56.53 -16.92 32.17
C LEU A 792 -57.32 -17.78 31.17
N THR A 793 -56.79 -18.01 29.96
CA THR A 793 -57.49 -18.80 28.93
C THR A 793 -56.63 -19.96 28.42
N GLY A 794 -57.09 -21.19 28.60
CA GLY A 794 -56.45 -22.41 28.11
C GLY A 794 -57.18 -23.67 28.63
N THR A 795 -57.08 -24.77 27.88
CA THR A 795 -57.61 -26.10 28.25
C THR A 795 -56.45 -27.04 28.57
N ASN A 796 -56.51 -27.73 29.72
CA ASN A 796 -55.54 -28.77 30.07
C ASN A 796 -55.92 -30.11 29.40
N THR A 797 -54.97 -30.73 28.71
CA THR A 797 -55.12 -31.99 27.94
C THR A 797 -54.21 -33.13 28.45
N ALA A 798 -53.43 -32.91 29.51
CA ALA A 798 -52.60 -33.96 30.11
C ALA A 798 -53.44 -34.89 31.01
N ASP A 799 -53.69 -36.13 30.57
CA ASP A 799 -54.32 -37.18 31.39
C ASP A 799 -53.27 -37.86 32.30
N GLY A 800 -52.78 -37.13 33.32
CA GLY A 800 -51.79 -37.60 34.30
C GLY A 800 -52.30 -37.59 35.76
N PRO A 801 -51.93 -38.57 36.61
CA PRO A 801 -52.40 -38.62 38.01
C PRO A 801 -51.70 -37.62 38.95
N THR A 802 -50.83 -36.74 38.44
CA THR A 802 -50.14 -35.68 39.22
C THR A 802 -50.75 -34.28 39.04
N ASP A 803 -51.76 -34.12 38.18
CA ASP A 803 -52.14 -32.81 37.65
C ASP A 803 -53.26 -32.14 38.47
N SER A 804 -52.97 -31.91 39.76
CA SER A 804 -53.83 -31.13 40.64
C SER A 804 -53.20 -29.77 40.98
N PHE A 805 -53.93 -28.69 40.70
CA PHE A 805 -53.58 -27.31 41.04
C PHE A 805 -53.44 -27.17 42.58
N LEU A 806 -52.20 -27.27 43.09
CA LEU A 806 -51.94 -27.43 44.52
C LEU A 806 -52.00 -26.11 45.32
N SER A 807 -51.73 -24.96 44.70
CA SER A 807 -52.05 -23.64 45.28
C SER A 807 -52.10 -22.54 44.23
N ALA A 808 -52.69 -21.39 44.59
CA ALA A 808 -52.60 -20.13 43.85
C ALA A 808 -52.58 -18.98 44.85
N TYR A 809 -51.69 -18.00 44.64
CA TYR A 809 -51.57 -16.80 45.48
C TYR A 809 -51.88 -15.55 44.67
N VAL A 810 -52.79 -14.71 45.16
CA VAL A 810 -53.26 -13.49 44.46
C VAL A 810 -53.12 -12.30 45.39
N ASP A 811 -52.11 -11.49 45.14
CA ASP A 811 -51.74 -10.35 46.00
C ASP A 811 -52.65 -9.13 45.79
N SER A 812 -53.24 -8.98 44.59
CA SER A 812 -54.43 -8.13 44.37
C SER A 812 -55.13 -8.46 43.03
N GLY A 813 -56.46 -8.33 42.98
CA GLY A 813 -57.25 -8.52 41.76
C GLY A 813 -58.44 -9.48 41.92
N ILE A 814 -59.15 -9.74 40.81
CA ILE A 814 -60.20 -10.76 40.72
C ILE A 814 -59.65 -11.93 39.90
N LEU A 815 -59.53 -13.09 40.53
CA LEU A 815 -59.18 -14.33 39.84
C LEU A 815 -60.47 -15.05 39.42
N VAL A 816 -60.61 -15.30 38.11
CA VAL A 816 -61.70 -16.08 37.53
C VAL A 816 -61.12 -17.41 37.04
N LEU A 817 -61.59 -18.52 37.62
CA LEU A 817 -61.20 -19.87 37.21
C LEU A 817 -62.36 -20.56 36.50
N ASP A 818 -62.09 -21.08 35.31
CA ASP A 818 -63.02 -21.90 34.53
C ASP A 818 -62.84 -23.38 34.92
N ASN A 819 -63.94 -24.14 34.87
CA ASN A 819 -64.00 -25.55 35.22
C ASN A 819 -63.14 -26.42 34.28
N ALA A 820 -62.90 -25.97 33.04
CA ALA A 820 -61.96 -26.60 32.11
C ALA A 820 -60.48 -26.32 32.45
N THR A 821 -60.18 -25.23 33.16
CA THR A 821 -58.83 -24.84 33.58
C THR A 821 -58.32 -25.67 34.78
N LEU A 822 -59.24 -26.31 35.52
CA LEU A 822 -58.93 -27.10 36.73
C LEU A 822 -58.78 -28.62 36.49
N GLY A 823 -58.85 -29.11 35.25
CA GLY A 823 -58.59 -30.52 34.92
C GLY A 823 -59.58 -31.55 35.50
N LEU A 824 -60.73 -31.13 36.04
CA LEU A 824 -61.70 -32.02 36.70
C LEU A 824 -62.57 -32.78 35.68
N THR A 825 -61.98 -33.74 34.96
CA THR A 825 -62.71 -34.65 34.07
C THR A 825 -63.58 -35.62 34.88
N GLY A 826 -64.86 -35.71 34.52
CA GLY A 826 -65.87 -36.40 35.34
C GLY A 826 -65.77 -37.92 35.31
N SER A 827 -65.08 -38.52 36.30
CA SER A 827 -65.10 -39.96 36.56
C SER A 827 -65.68 -40.29 37.94
N VAL A 828 -66.91 -40.81 37.96
CA VAL A 828 -67.59 -41.27 39.18
C VAL A 828 -66.95 -42.58 39.66
N ALA A 829 -65.89 -42.48 40.46
CA ALA A 829 -65.28 -43.61 41.15
C ALA A 829 -66.23 -44.16 42.23
N ARG A 830 -66.93 -45.25 41.92
CA ARG A 830 -67.90 -45.90 42.79
C ARG A 830 -67.19 -46.59 43.95
N LEU A 831 -67.46 -46.17 45.19
CA LEU A 831 -66.89 -46.78 46.41
C LEU A 831 -67.05 -48.31 46.42
N THR A 832 -65.94 -49.02 46.53
CA THR A 832 -65.87 -50.32 47.22
C THR A 832 -65.32 -50.11 48.63
N THR A 833 -65.76 -50.95 49.57
CA THR A 833 -65.69 -50.65 51.01
C THR A 833 -64.39 -51.07 51.69
N THR A 834 -64.01 -50.29 52.72
CA THR A 834 -63.02 -50.55 53.80
C THR A 834 -61.52 -50.44 53.45
N PRO A 835 -60.66 -50.02 54.40
CA PRO A 835 -59.61 -49.03 54.11
C PRO A 835 -58.17 -49.45 54.47
N ALA A 836 -57.19 -48.72 53.94
CA ALA A 836 -55.82 -48.70 54.46
C ALA A 836 -55.20 -47.28 54.37
N LEU A 837 -54.46 -46.92 55.42
CA LEU A 837 -53.62 -45.72 55.60
C LEU A 837 -52.48 -45.69 54.56
N ALA A 838 -51.85 -44.56 54.18
CA ALA A 838 -52.02 -43.12 54.46
C ALA A 838 -51.46 -42.35 53.23
N ALA A 839 -51.91 -41.13 52.92
CA ALA A 839 -51.25 -39.91 53.37
C ALA A 839 -52.25 -38.75 53.53
N VAL A 840 -51.90 -37.74 54.33
CA VAL A 840 -52.67 -36.50 54.47
C VAL A 840 -51.93 -35.40 53.73
N GLU A 841 -52.39 -35.08 52.53
CA GLU A 841 -52.03 -33.83 51.85
C GLU A 841 -53.09 -32.76 52.15
N THR A 842 -52.63 -31.59 52.60
CA THR A 842 -53.50 -30.51 53.09
C THR A 842 -53.85 -29.52 51.99
N ASN A 843 -54.76 -29.91 51.10
CA ASN A 843 -55.28 -29.04 50.04
C ASN A 843 -55.96 -27.80 50.65
N THR A 844 -55.33 -26.62 50.50
CA THR A 844 -55.75 -25.37 51.15
C THR A 844 -55.66 -24.19 50.18
N LEU A 845 -56.79 -23.55 49.89
CA LEU A 845 -56.83 -22.30 49.11
C LEU A 845 -56.82 -21.10 50.07
N THR A 846 -55.87 -20.18 49.87
CA THR A 846 -55.72 -18.98 50.71
C THR A 846 -55.98 -17.72 49.89
N VAL A 847 -56.89 -16.88 50.37
CA VAL A 847 -57.27 -15.61 49.71
C VAL A 847 -56.88 -14.46 50.62
N ALA A 848 -56.03 -13.56 50.10
CA ALA A 848 -55.53 -12.39 50.82
C ALA A 848 -56.60 -11.29 50.97
N ASP A 849 -56.42 -10.44 51.99
CA ASP A 849 -57.34 -9.35 52.35
C ASP A 849 -57.44 -8.35 51.18
N GLY A 850 -58.59 -8.34 50.49
CA GLY A 850 -58.84 -7.49 49.31
C GLY A 850 -59.00 -8.22 47.97
N ALA A 851 -58.73 -9.53 47.90
CA ALA A 851 -59.04 -10.35 46.72
C ALA A 851 -60.47 -10.94 46.79
N ALA A 852 -61.13 -11.10 45.63
CA ALA A 852 -62.49 -11.64 45.54
C ALA A 852 -62.59 -12.80 44.55
N LEU A 853 -63.11 -13.94 45.02
CA LEU A 853 -63.38 -15.13 44.20
C LEU A 853 -64.81 -15.04 43.63
N SER A 854 -64.96 -14.85 42.31
CA SER A 854 -66.25 -14.46 41.73
C SER A 854 -67.17 -15.63 41.31
N SER A 855 -66.62 -16.84 41.10
CA SER A 855 -67.38 -18.04 40.72
C SER A 855 -66.50 -19.29 40.82
N ILE A 856 -67.10 -20.44 41.16
CA ILE A 856 -66.50 -21.80 41.05
C ILE A 856 -67.34 -22.72 40.14
N GLY A 857 -68.27 -22.16 39.37
CA GLY A 857 -69.19 -22.93 38.52
C GLY A 857 -70.06 -23.90 39.32
N SER A 858 -70.39 -25.05 38.72
CA SER A 858 -71.23 -26.10 39.32
C SER A 858 -70.46 -27.10 40.19
N SER A 859 -69.22 -26.79 40.60
CA SER A 859 -68.29 -27.73 41.24
C SER A 859 -68.32 -27.64 42.76
N THR A 860 -67.96 -28.74 43.44
CA THR A 860 -67.96 -28.84 44.91
C THR A 860 -66.53 -28.79 45.44
N VAL A 861 -66.23 -27.84 46.33
CA VAL A 861 -64.92 -27.74 46.99
C VAL A 861 -64.80 -28.79 48.10
N ILE A 862 -63.71 -29.56 48.09
CA ILE A 862 -63.33 -30.47 49.17
C ILE A 862 -61.89 -30.12 49.59
N GLY A 863 -61.79 -29.24 50.58
CA GLY A 863 -60.54 -28.68 51.10
C GLY A 863 -60.82 -27.53 52.07
N ASN A 864 -59.81 -27.09 52.83
CA ASN A 864 -59.97 -25.91 53.68
C ASN A 864 -59.80 -24.64 52.83
N VAL A 865 -60.74 -23.69 52.96
CA VAL A 865 -60.59 -22.34 52.41
C VAL A 865 -60.37 -21.39 53.58
N THR A 866 -59.17 -20.82 53.68
CA THR A 866 -58.82 -19.81 54.68
C THR A 866 -58.93 -18.43 54.04
N SER A 867 -60.03 -17.72 54.32
CA SER A 867 -60.18 -16.31 53.97
C SER A 867 -59.78 -15.40 55.13
N ALA A 868 -58.96 -14.40 54.83
CA ALA A 868 -58.89 -13.18 55.62
C ALA A 868 -59.84 -12.15 54.99
N GLY A 869 -61.01 -11.92 55.62
CA GLY A 869 -61.83 -10.73 55.35
C GLY A 869 -62.54 -10.61 54.00
N GLY A 870 -63.54 -11.46 53.69
CA GLY A 870 -64.38 -11.24 52.50
C GLY A 870 -65.63 -12.14 52.45
N ALA A 871 -66.76 -11.61 51.99
CA ALA A 871 -68.04 -12.32 52.00
C ALA A 871 -68.21 -13.24 50.78
N PHE A 872 -68.61 -14.50 51.02
CA PHE A 872 -69.12 -15.40 49.99
C PHE A 872 -70.58 -15.07 49.67
N THR A 873 -70.88 -14.86 48.39
CA THR A 873 -72.23 -15.03 47.82
C THR A 873 -72.23 -16.29 46.96
N VAL A 874 -73.19 -17.18 47.22
CA VAL A 874 -73.46 -18.42 46.47
C VAL A 874 -74.39 -18.13 45.31
#